data_AF-A0A7J2S2J1-F1
#
_entry.id   AF-A0A7J2S2J1-F1
#
_cell.length_a   1.000
_cell.length_b   1.000
_cell.length_c   1.000
_cell.angle_alpha   90.00
_cell.angle_beta   90.00
_cell.angle_gamma   90.00
#
_symmetry.space_group_name_H-M   'P 1'
#
loop_
_entity.id
_entity.type
_entity.pdbx_description
1 polymer ?
#
loop_
_entity_poly.entity_id
_entity_poly.type
_entity_poly.pdbx_seq_one_letter_code
_entity_poly.pdbx_strand_id
1 'polypeptide(L)'
;MSTCYYTHIQRMDEIIQGSEGFDLVIIVTSSDKQAAFWKERLEAVKDQIIGKDARIYCVVEEWEAGQLLGTLNAWEKVSAYEDLESLLRQGGKIAIYHTAGYGKRMAPLVQSEGNDKAGIKLPGLLNLSGRKVPMRLLEAVIYQSSIFAPSRKGRICVFWADQIFIPSGDVEFEGKHHVELFTIRKPAPDTREEWEREWQAYGLVIPREDGCMMLEKQSWDEFERLVEDGVIKQEDGRIIIGKGLGCFSISYEFFIEVLSEFKKDLEERRKLDTDPDLWMPLTSPDRVEPEKRARVEPLIKRFDSKGAIFGDKDMGAGTYWWDLGQPILYHEHLLKLTQDTEEGEVMRAFFRADSSGIIGSEVEGMLRGCVVVDSRVEDSDLNECVVISSMIRGVSGNKSLIYNCIELSGFDLGDENVVADLFHPMKGKIRMKRGILRDGKKDWDMRLLPNPYSYRELEHLMRDVPIDDTLRERETWERYWRLNLGDKFEQLSRSVIRLSGSTLEKPWGSESWICSGHPKNPSMIKVGEIDVSLIHLLNHRGEEIIGDQLYRDFRGEFPVILKFIYARENLSVQVHPSDDDAARLGEPEPGKTEGWYVIDAEPGAKIYLSLRRQIADLSEICEDVLHGVEIKKGDVFLVPPGTLHAIGAGTHLFEIQESSDLTYRVWDWGRQRETHLDKACLVSITDQDAESLKQTPREIDGETVLLDTVYFTLSLASSGLQETKGSFHTLTCIEGEAEIEYNGRKERLSTGETALIPASITSYMLRSNGKVLKSYLRTPSHIDPVIFQTYDVRAPETMLPDRICYYLGKGYGTYLRRERGEESEHWVCVGGGIRLSTERIRKALIDGIRSSGVNVYDIGITSTPELYFAIPFLHADGGINITASHNEAIYNGLKQVIRSDDEFIMSINADQMLEIKRIILGSDFLYGKGERVKVKDGLIPRYHNLLVESNCRLGREIWIHLLR
;
A
#
# COMPACT_ATOMS: atom_id res chain seq x y z
N MET A 1 -13.06 -45.69 -7.11
CA MET A 1 -12.68 -44.34 -7.57
C MET A 1 -11.30 -44.01 -7.04
N SER A 2 -11.04 -44.20 -5.74
CA SER A 2 -9.71 -44.12 -5.09
C SER A 2 -8.48 -44.52 -5.92
N THR A 3 -8.52 -45.61 -6.68
CA THR A 3 -7.37 -46.02 -7.53
C THR A 3 -7.01 -45.02 -8.63
N CYS A 4 -7.93 -44.18 -9.12
CA CYS A 4 -7.71 -43.28 -10.26
C CYS A 4 -6.79 -42.11 -9.92
N TYR A 5 -7.06 -41.41 -8.80
CA TYR A 5 -6.33 -40.19 -8.42
C TYR A 5 -4.84 -40.44 -8.17
N TYR A 6 -4.51 -41.53 -7.46
CA TYR A 6 -3.11 -41.92 -7.25
C TYR A 6 -2.42 -42.35 -8.54
N THR A 7 -3.10 -43.10 -9.41
CA THR A 7 -2.57 -43.43 -10.74
C THR A 7 -2.33 -42.15 -11.56
N HIS A 8 -3.18 -41.14 -11.45
CA HIS A 8 -2.97 -39.85 -12.10
C HIS A 8 -1.74 -39.11 -11.54
N ILE A 9 -1.58 -39.03 -10.23
CA ILE A 9 -0.41 -38.38 -9.61
C ILE A 9 0.88 -39.13 -9.95
N GLN A 10 0.89 -40.46 -9.85
CA GLN A 10 2.04 -41.27 -10.27
C GLN A 10 2.38 -41.07 -11.75
N ARG A 11 1.35 -40.97 -12.61
CA ARG A 11 1.52 -40.70 -14.03
C ARG A 11 2.11 -39.32 -14.31
N MET A 12 1.81 -38.29 -13.51
CA MET A 12 2.46 -36.97 -13.60
C MET A 12 3.98 -37.11 -13.35
N ASP A 13 4.37 -37.81 -12.29
CA ASP A 13 5.78 -38.08 -11.97
C ASP A 13 6.48 -38.88 -13.09
N GLU A 14 5.83 -39.92 -13.62
CA GLU A 14 6.36 -40.73 -14.74
C GLU A 14 6.54 -39.90 -16.02
N ILE A 15 5.57 -39.05 -16.37
CA ILE A 15 5.63 -38.14 -17.52
C ILE A 15 6.77 -37.13 -17.39
N ILE A 16 6.99 -36.59 -16.19
CA ILE A 16 8.06 -35.61 -15.93
C ILE A 16 9.43 -36.29 -16.00
N GLN A 17 9.61 -37.42 -15.32
CA GLN A 17 10.86 -38.19 -15.32
C GLN A 17 11.21 -38.74 -16.70
N GLY A 18 10.20 -39.20 -17.46
CA GLY A 18 10.34 -39.64 -18.85
C GLY A 18 10.54 -38.49 -19.84
N SER A 19 10.30 -37.24 -19.44
CA SER A 19 10.24 -36.07 -20.31
C SER A 19 9.21 -36.18 -21.44
N GLU A 20 8.08 -36.83 -21.15
CA GLU A 20 6.92 -36.95 -22.03
C GLU A 20 5.90 -35.81 -21.87
N GLY A 21 6.22 -34.84 -21.01
CA GLY A 21 5.46 -33.61 -20.76
C GLY A 21 5.44 -32.65 -21.97
N PHE A 22 4.92 -31.44 -21.79
CA PHE A 22 4.92 -30.43 -22.87
C PHE A 22 6.36 -30.12 -23.34
N ASP A 23 6.58 -30.13 -24.66
CA ASP A 23 7.91 -29.88 -25.25
C ASP A 23 8.30 -28.40 -25.16
N LEU A 24 7.30 -27.53 -25.01
CA LEU A 24 7.47 -26.10 -24.81
C LEU A 24 6.39 -25.54 -23.87
N VAL A 25 6.82 -24.68 -22.95
CA VAL A 25 6.03 -24.00 -21.93
C VAL A 25 6.21 -22.49 -22.09
N ILE A 26 5.12 -21.75 -22.23
CA ILE A 26 5.10 -20.28 -22.25
C ILE A 26 4.40 -19.77 -21.00
N ILE A 27 5.06 -18.88 -20.25
CA ILE A 27 4.49 -18.19 -19.09
C ILE A 27 4.21 -16.74 -19.49
N VAL A 28 2.96 -16.29 -19.37
CA VAL A 28 2.56 -14.90 -19.64
C VAL A 28 2.53 -14.14 -18.32
N THR A 29 3.43 -13.17 -18.15
CA THR A 29 3.65 -12.39 -16.91
C THR A 29 3.28 -10.92 -17.06
N SER A 30 3.08 -10.20 -15.96
CA SER A 30 2.73 -8.77 -15.98
C SER A 30 3.92 -7.81 -15.97
N SER A 31 5.16 -8.32 -15.83
CA SER A 31 6.39 -7.50 -15.85
C SER A 31 7.63 -8.31 -16.22
N ASP A 32 8.68 -7.61 -16.67
CA ASP A 32 10.01 -8.20 -16.94
C ASP A 32 10.63 -8.83 -15.68
N LYS A 33 10.37 -8.24 -14.50
CA LYS A 33 10.84 -8.75 -13.20
C LYS A 33 10.25 -10.12 -12.90
N GLN A 34 8.93 -10.29 -13.12
CA GLN A 34 8.28 -11.59 -13.02
C GLN A 34 8.77 -12.56 -14.11
N ALA A 35 8.96 -12.10 -15.35
CA ALA A 35 9.44 -12.96 -16.44
C ALA A 35 10.84 -13.54 -16.13
N ALA A 36 11.76 -12.71 -15.64
CA ALA A 36 13.09 -13.12 -15.22
C ALA A 36 13.04 -14.12 -14.06
N PHE A 37 12.28 -13.79 -13.00
CA PHE A 37 12.11 -14.68 -11.85
C PHE A 37 11.57 -16.07 -12.24
N TRP A 38 10.49 -16.12 -13.02
CA TRP A 38 9.91 -17.39 -13.45
C TRP A 38 10.83 -18.16 -14.40
N LYS A 39 11.57 -17.46 -15.27
CA LYS A 39 12.53 -18.11 -16.17
C LYS A 39 13.65 -18.79 -15.38
N GLU A 40 14.27 -18.09 -14.43
CA GLU A 40 15.33 -18.68 -13.60
C GLU A 40 14.79 -19.83 -12.75
N ARG A 41 13.67 -19.59 -12.04
CA ARG A 41 13.11 -20.56 -11.10
C ARG A 41 12.66 -21.85 -11.80
N LEU A 42 11.89 -21.76 -12.88
CA LEU A 42 11.34 -22.95 -13.56
C LEU A 42 12.43 -23.78 -14.25
N GLU A 43 13.50 -23.14 -14.77
CA GLU A 43 14.68 -23.88 -15.29
C GLU A 43 15.40 -24.64 -14.16
N ALA A 44 15.53 -24.03 -12.98
CA ALA A 44 16.20 -24.63 -11.83
C ALA A 44 15.38 -25.73 -11.12
N VAL A 45 14.07 -25.84 -11.36
CA VAL A 45 13.20 -26.92 -10.85
C VAL A 45 12.72 -27.92 -11.92
N LYS A 46 13.43 -27.97 -13.06
CA LYS A 46 13.35 -29.09 -14.00
C LYS A 46 13.60 -30.44 -13.30
N ASP A 47 13.04 -31.49 -13.89
CA ASP A 47 12.93 -32.86 -13.38
C ASP A 47 12.13 -33.02 -12.08
N GLN A 48 11.54 -31.94 -11.54
CA GLN A 48 10.69 -31.99 -10.35
C GLN A 48 9.22 -31.66 -10.65
N ILE A 49 8.98 -30.73 -11.58
CA ILE A 49 7.63 -30.29 -12.04
C ILE A 49 7.49 -30.19 -13.57
N ILE A 50 8.62 -30.14 -14.28
CA ILE A 50 8.74 -29.97 -15.74
C ILE A 50 9.85 -30.93 -16.18
N GLY A 51 9.67 -31.70 -17.25
CA GLY A 51 10.74 -32.59 -17.75
C GLY A 51 11.96 -31.77 -18.25
N LYS A 52 13.19 -32.23 -17.95
CA LYS A 52 14.47 -31.64 -18.40
C LYS A 52 14.48 -31.03 -19.80
N ASP A 53 13.93 -31.77 -20.77
CA ASP A 53 14.04 -31.49 -22.20
C ASP A 53 13.01 -30.42 -22.67
N ALA A 54 12.07 -30.02 -21.82
CA ALA A 54 11.09 -28.98 -22.12
C ALA A 54 11.74 -27.59 -22.20
N ARG A 55 11.31 -26.78 -23.17
CA ARG A 55 11.80 -25.41 -23.38
C ARG A 55 10.85 -24.40 -22.75
N ILE A 56 11.38 -23.46 -21.97
CA ILE A 56 10.60 -22.52 -21.18
C ILE A 56 10.80 -21.10 -21.72
N TYR A 57 9.72 -20.39 -22.00
CA TYR A 57 9.73 -18.98 -22.36
C TYR A 57 8.84 -18.20 -21.38
N CYS A 58 9.30 -17.04 -20.92
CA CYS A 58 8.49 -16.11 -20.14
C CYS A 58 8.32 -14.85 -20.98
N VAL A 59 7.07 -14.41 -21.18
CA VAL A 59 6.73 -13.27 -22.03
C VAL A 59 5.90 -12.26 -21.25
N VAL A 60 6.25 -10.99 -21.37
CA VAL A 60 5.54 -9.91 -20.70
C VAL A 60 4.32 -9.49 -21.52
N GLU A 61 3.16 -9.43 -20.88
CA GLU A 61 1.97 -8.78 -21.38
C GLU A 61 2.16 -7.25 -21.35
N GLU A 62 2.25 -6.62 -22.53
CA GLU A 62 2.60 -5.19 -22.69
C GLU A 62 1.44 -4.21 -22.48
N TRP A 63 0.21 -4.71 -22.49
CA TRP A 63 -1.04 -3.98 -22.26
C TRP A 63 -2.07 -4.99 -21.76
N GLU A 64 -3.16 -4.56 -21.12
CA GLU A 64 -4.22 -5.46 -20.67
C GLU A 64 -4.95 -6.09 -21.87
N ALA A 65 -4.41 -7.19 -22.42
CA ALA A 65 -4.84 -7.76 -23.69
C ALA A 65 -6.07 -8.65 -23.55
N GLY A 66 -6.35 -9.13 -22.34
CA GLY A 66 -7.35 -10.16 -22.10
C GLY A 66 -6.85 -11.53 -22.53
N GLN A 67 -7.52 -12.60 -22.09
CA GLN A 67 -6.99 -13.96 -22.24
C GLN A 67 -6.75 -14.35 -23.71
N LEU A 68 -7.60 -13.88 -24.64
CA LEU A 68 -7.48 -14.22 -26.06
C LEU A 68 -6.24 -13.58 -26.68
N LEU A 69 -6.17 -12.25 -26.67
CA LEU A 69 -5.05 -11.53 -27.31
C LEU A 69 -3.75 -11.73 -26.53
N GLY A 70 -3.78 -11.91 -25.21
CA GLY A 70 -2.61 -12.30 -24.42
C GLY A 70 -2.02 -13.64 -24.88
N THR A 71 -2.87 -14.63 -25.19
CA THR A 71 -2.43 -15.93 -25.74
C THR A 71 -1.81 -15.78 -27.14
N LEU A 72 -2.41 -14.96 -28.01
CA LEU A 72 -1.91 -14.73 -29.36
C LEU A 72 -0.60 -13.91 -29.37
N ASN A 73 -0.50 -12.89 -28.52
CA ASN A 73 0.72 -12.10 -28.29
C ASN A 73 1.87 -12.99 -27.81
N ALA A 74 1.59 -13.88 -26.85
CA ALA A 74 2.57 -14.83 -26.33
C ALA A 74 3.11 -15.77 -27.43
N TRP A 75 2.22 -16.24 -28.32
CA TRP A 75 2.61 -17.01 -29.49
C TRP A 75 3.49 -16.21 -30.45
N GLU A 76 3.10 -14.99 -30.85
CA GLU A 76 3.91 -14.18 -31.79
C GLU A 76 5.29 -13.86 -31.22
N LYS A 77 5.37 -13.51 -29.92
CA LYS A 77 6.64 -13.23 -29.23
C LYS A 77 7.57 -14.43 -29.22
N VAL A 78 7.09 -15.64 -28.92
CA VAL A 78 7.94 -16.84 -28.92
C VAL A 78 8.26 -17.31 -30.34
N SER A 79 7.36 -17.10 -31.31
CA SER A 79 7.59 -17.41 -32.73
C SER A 79 8.76 -16.63 -33.35
N ALA A 80 9.17 -15.50 -32.75
CA ALA A 80 10.37 -14.76 -33.17
C ALA A 80 11.69 -15.48 -32.79
N TYR A 81 11.66 -16.42 -31.84
CA TYR A 81 12.82 -17.16 -31.34
C TYR A 81 12.76 -18.66 -31.67
N GLU A 82 11.57 -19.19 -31.93
CA GLU A 82 11.36 -20.62 -32.15
C GLU A 82 10.31 -20.93 -33.24
N ASP A 83 10.59 -21.95 -34.05
CA ASP A 83 9.65 -22.49 -35.05
C ASP A 83 8.56 -23.36 -34.39
N LEU A 84 7.58 -22.69 -33.78
CA LEU A 84 6.43 -23.31 -33.11
C LEU A 84 5.51 -24.07 -34.08
N GLU A 85 5.46 -23.65 -35.35
CA GLU A 85 4.72 -24.34 -36.41
C GLU A 85 5.32 -25.72 -36.69
N SER A 86 6.63 -25.78 -36.94
CA SER A 86 7.34 -27.03 -37.18
C SER A 86 7.25 -27.96 -35.97
N LEU A 87 7.35 -27.43 -34.75
CA LEU A 87 7.15 -28.20 -33.51
C LEU A 87 5.78 -28.89 -33.48
N LEU A 88 4.68 -28.14 -33.64
CA LEU A 88 3.34 -28.71 -33.59
C LEU A 88 3.04 -29.66 -34.76
N ARG A 89 3.51 -29.34 -35.98
CA ARG A 89 3.37 -30.24 -37.15
C ARG A 89 4.07 -31.59 -36.96
N GLN A 90 5.16 -31.63 -36.18
CA GLN A 90 5.86 -32.87 -35.83
C GLN A 90 5.20 -33.63 -34.65
N GLY A 91 4.03 -33.19 -34.18
CA GLY A 91 3.34 -33.78 -33.03
C GLY A 91 3.82 -33.26 -31.68
N GLY A 92 4.62 -32.19 -31.66
CA GLY A 92 5.00 -31.47 -30.45
C GLY A 92 3.80 -30.85 -29.73
N LYS A 93 4.03 -30.41 -28.49
CA LYS A 93 3.01 -30.13 -27.48
C LYS A 93 3.38 -28.83 -26.77
N ILE A 94 2.49 -27.84 -26.84
CA ILE A 94 2.73 -26.51 -26.24
C ILE A 94 1.74 -26.28 -25.11
N ALA A 95 2.21 -25.72 -23.99
CA ALA A 95 1.36 -25.19 -22.93
C ALA A 95 1.63 -23.70 -22.70
N ILE A 96 0.56 -22.91 -22.54
CA ILE A 96 0.60 -21.47 -22.25
C ILE A 96 -0.10 -21.24 -20.91
N TYR A 97 0.58 -20.60 -19.96
CA TYR A 97 0.09 -20.33 -18.62
C TYR A 97 -0.04 -18.83 -18.41
N HIS A 98 -1.25 -18.37 -18.12
CA HIS A 98 -1.51 -16.98 -17.76
C HIS A 98 -1.34 -16.78 -16.25
N THR A 99 -0.40 -15.93 -15.84
CA THR A 99 -0.25 -15.50 -14.43
C THR A 99 -1.03 -14.20 -14.12
N ALA A 100 -1.74 -13.67 -15.11
CA ALA A 100 -2.41 -12.37 -15.03
C ALA A 100 -3.55 -12.33 -14.00
N GLY A 101 -3.47 -11.36 -13.10
CA GLY A 101 -4.54 -11.02 -12.17
C GLY A 101 -4.05 -10.30 -10.92
N TYR A 102 -4.55 -9.08 -10.67
CA TYR A 102 -4.18 -8.23 -9.52
C TYR A 102 -4.40 -8.84 -8.12
N GLY A 103 -5.00 -10.04 -8.02
CA GLY A 103 -5.15 -10.75 -6.74
C GLY A 103 -5.91 -9.99 -5.66
N LYS A 104 -6.74 -8.99 -5.98
CA LYS A 104 -7.29 -8.04 -4.97
C LYS A 104 -8.00 -8.70 -3.78
N ARG A 105 -8.71 -9.81 -4.01
CA ARG A 105 -9.34 -10.62 -2.95
C ARG A 105 -8.33 -11.30 -2.02
N MET A 106 -7.15 -11.66 -2.53
CA MET A 106 -6.02 -12.27 -1.83
C MET A 106 -5.19 -11.31 -0.98
N ALA A 107 -5.45 -10.00 -1.01
CA ALA A 107 -4.72 -9.06 -0.16
C ALA A 107 -4.86 -9.43 1.34
N PRO A 108 -3.78 -9.47 2.14
CA PRO A 108 -2.41 -9.01 1.83
C PRO A 108 -1.43 -10.05 1.24
N LEU A 109 -1.82 -11.31 1.01
CA LEU A 109 -0.90 -12.41 0.65
C LEU A 109 -0.16 -12.15 -0.68
N VAL A 110 -0.87 -11.61 -1.67
CA VAL A 110 -0.30 -11.37 -3.01
C VAL A 110 0.78 -10.29 -3.01
N GLN A 111 0.68 -9.30 -2.12
CA GLN A 111 1.70 -8.26 -1.96
C GLN A 111 3.02 -8.85 -1.39
N SER A 112 2.95 -9.86 -0.51
CA SER A 112 4.15 -10.56 0.01
C SER A 112 4.95 -11.29 -1.07
N GLU A 113 4.35 -11.55 -2.23
CA GLU A 113 5.00 -12.18 -3.40
C GLU A 113 5.22 -11.18 -4.56
N GLY A 114 5.31 -9.88 -4.26
CA GLY A 114 5.60 -8.85 -5.28
C GLY A 114 4.43 -8.56 -6.22
N ASN A 115 3.20 -8.67 -5.71
CA ASN A 115 1.95 -8.59 -6.46
C ASN A 115 1.75 -9.73 -7.50
N ASP A 116 2.43 -10.86 -7.34
CA ASP A 116 2.27 -12.03 -8.20
C ASP A 116 1.35 -13.10 -7.55
N LYS A 117 0.13 -13.28 -8.08
CA LYS A 117 -0.80 -14.31 -7.59
C LYS A 117 -0.28 -15.72 -7.84
N ALA A 118 0.40 -15.93 -8.96
CA ALA A 118 0.99 -17.23 -9.31
C ALA A 118 2.24 -17.53 -8.42
N GLY A 119 2.79 -16.49 -7.80
CA GLY A 119 3.90 -16.55 -6.84
C GLY A 119 3.54 -17.10 -5.46
N ILE A 120 2.24 -17.22 -5.14
CA ILE A 120 1.76 -17.71 -3.84
C ILE A 120 2.30 -19.12 -3.58
N LYS A 121 2.91 -19.30 -2.40
CA LYS A 121 3.53 -20.55 -1.96
C LYS A 121 2.49 -21.57 -1.52
N LEU A 122 2.85 -22.85 -1.59
CA LEU A 122 2.03 -24.00 -1.27
C LEU A 122 2.81 -25.04 -0.45
N PRO A 123 2.12 -26.03 0.14
CA PRO A 123 2.79 -27.18 0.75
C PRO A 123 3.58 -27.97 -0.30
N GLY A 124 4.69 -28.57 0.14
CA GLY A 124 5.62 -29.31 -0.73
C GLY A 124 6.90 -28.52 -1.03
N LEU A 125 8.04 -29.22 -1.03
CA LEU A 125 9.36 -28.61 -1.17
C LEU A 125 10.06 -29.01 -2.46
N LEU A 126 10.39 -28.00 -3.27
CA LEU A 126 11.28 -28.15 -4.43
C LEU A 126 12.74 -27.94 -4.00
N ASN A 127 13.67 -28.57 -4.72
CA ASN A 127 15.09 -28.33 -4.61
C ASN A 127 15.50 -27.25 -5.61
N LEU A 128 15.89 -26.08 -5.11
CA LEU A 128 16.39 -24.95 -5.90
C LEU A 128 17.88 -24.77 -5.57
N SER A 129 18.77 -25.17 -6.48
CA SER A 129 20.22 -25.05 -6.34
C SER A 129 20.80 -25.61 -5.02
N GLY A 130 20.24 -26.72 -4.52
CA GLY A 130 20.64 -27.38 -3.28
C GLY A 130 19.94 -26.87 -2.02
N ARG A 131 19.11 -25.83 -2.11
CA ARG A 131 18.23 -25.36 -1.04
C ARG A 131 16.84 -25.95 -1.22
N LYS A 132 16.20 -26.38 -0.13
CA LYS A 132 14.76 -26.67 -0.14
C LYS A 132 13.99 -25.37 -0.06
N VAL A 133 12.96 -25.23 -0.89
CA VAL A 133 12.07 -24.06 -0.93
C VAL A 133 10.62 -24.52 -1.14
N PRO A 134 9.62 -23.82 -0.58
CA PRO A 134 8.21 -24.08 -0.88
C PRO A 134 7.91 -24.00 -2.38
N MET A 135 7.06 -24.91 -2.83
CA MET A 135 6.40 -24.87 -4.15
C MET A 135 5.54 -23.60 -4.26
N ARG A 136 5.33 -23.10 -5.49
CA ARG A 136 4.43 -21.98 -5.81
C ARG A 136 3.23 -22.42 -6.65
N LEU A 137 2.20 -21.58 -6.71
CA LEU A 137 0.94 -21.87 -7.37
C LEU A 137 1.10 -22.21 -8.86
N LEU A 138 1.91 -21.44 -9.60
CA LEU A 138 2.26 -21.77 -10.99
C LEU A 138 2.92 -23.16 -11.11
N GLU A 139 3.79 -23.53 -10.17
CA GLU A 139 4.54 -24.79 -10.21
C GLU A 139 3.62 -26.00 -10.00
N ALA A 140 2.64 -25.88 -9.09
CA ALA A 140 1.58 -26.87 -8.91
C ALA A 140 0.69 -26.98 -10.17
N VAL A 141 0.34 -25.86 -10.80
CA VAL A 141 -0.45 -25.85 -12.04
C VAL A 141 0.30 -26.48 -13.22
N ILE A 142 1.61 -26.24 -13.35
CA ILE A 142 2.43 -26.89 -14.38
C ILE A 142 2.56 -28.39 -14.08
N TYR A 143 2.80 -28.77 -12.82
CA TYR A 143 2.88 -30.16 -12.39
C TYR A 143 1.61 -30.95 -12.71
N GLN A 144 0.42 -30.46 -12.32
CA GLN A 144 -0.83 -31.18 -12.57
C GLN A 144 -1.15 -31.31 -14.08
N SER A 145 -0.86 -30.28 -14.86
CA SER A 145 -1.27 -30.23 -16.27
C SER A 145 -0.39 -31.07 -17.18
N SER A 146 0.80 -31.48 -16.69
CA SER A 146 1.68 -32.45 -17.35
C SER A 146 0.96 -33.74 -17.75
N ILE A 147 -0.01 -34.20 -16.95
CA ILE A 147 -0.75 -35.45 -17.20
C ILE A 147 -1.48 -35.47 -18.54
N PHE A 148 -1.85 -34.29 -19.03
CA PHE A 148 -2.55 -34.15 -20.30
C PHE A 148 -1.61 -34.18 -21.49
N ALA A 149 -0.31 -33.90 -21.33
CA ALA A 149 0.61 -33.75 -22.45
C ALA A 149 0.64 -34.99 -23.40
N PRO A 150 0.73 -36.26 -22.93
CA PRO A 150 0.83 -37.41 -23.84
C PRO A 150 -0.33 -37.54 -24.85
N SER A 151 -1.54 -37.08 -24.50
CA SER A 151 -2.74 -37.09 -25.35
C SER A 151 -2.92 -35.81 -26.21
N ARG A 152 -1.93 -34.89 -26.19
CA ARG A 152 -2.02 -33.54 -26.76
C ARG A 152 -1.02 -33.25 -27.90
N LYS A 153 -0.60 -34.30 -28.61
CA LYS A 153 0.29 -34.20 -29.78
C LYS A 153 -0.29 -33.26 -30.84
N GLY A 154 0.50 -32.28 -31.28
CA GLY A 154 0.11 -31.28 -32.29
C GLY A 154 -0.92 -30.24 -31.80
N ARG A 155 -1.05 -30.06 -30.48
CA ARG A 155 -2.00 -29.12 -29.87
C ARG A 155 -1.30 -28.13 -28.94
N ILE A 156 -1.98 -27.00 -28.77
CA ILE A 156 -1.66 -25.99 -27.76
C ILE A 156 -2.67 -26.16 -26.63
N CYS A 157 -2.22 -26.09 -25.38
CA CYS A 157 -3.07 -26.05 -24.20
C CYS A 157 -2.90 -24.70 -23.51
N VAL A 158 -3.99 -24.12 -23.02
CA VAL A 158 -3.98 -22.85 -22.29
C VAL A 158 -4.55 -23.09 -20.90
N PHE A 159 -3.81 -22.64 -19.88
CA PHE A 159 -4.12 -22.84 -18.47
C PHE A 159 -4.03 -21.53 -17.68
N TRP A 160 -4.77 -21.48 -16.58
CA TRP A 160 -4.70 -20.40 -15.58
C TRP A 160 -3.75 -20.79 -14.45
N ALA A 161 -2.82 -19.91 -14.09
CA ALA A 161 -1.81 -20.18 -13.07
C ALA A 161 -2.32 -20.08 -11.61
N ASP A 162 -3.62 -20.30 -11.38
CA ASP A 162 -4.28 -20.08 -10.09
C ASP A 162 -5.29 -21.14 -9.62
N GLN A 163 -5.45 -22.25 -10.35
CA GLN A 163 -6.42 -23.31 -10.04
C GLN A 163 -5.78 -24.70 -10.03
N ILE A 164 -5.89 -25.42 -8.91
CA ILE A 164 -5.39 -26.79 -8.80
C ILE A 164 -6.56 -27.78 -8.91
N PHE A 165 -6.46 -28.78 -9.80
CA PHE A 165 -7.48 -29.82 -9.97
C PHE A 165 -6.89 -31.18 -10.30
N ILE A 166 -7.48 -32.23 -9.72
CA ILE A 166 -7.09 -33.64 -9.92
C ILE A 166 -8.27 -34.40 -10.57
N PRO A 167 -8.19 -34.75 -11.87
CA PRO A 167 -9.28 -35.40 -12.59
C PRO A 167 -9.70 -36.75 -11.99
N SER A 168 -11.00 -37.02 -12.03
CA SER A 168 -11.62 -38.30 -11.62
C SER A 168 -11.97 -39.22 -12.80
N GLY A 169 -12.16 -38.63 -13.97
CA GLY A 169 -12.40 -39.29 -15.25
C GLY A 169 -11.11 -39.45 -16.06
N ASP A 170 -11.27 -39.77 -17.34
CA ASP A 170 -10.14 -40.07 -18.24
C ASP A 170 -9.26 -38.84 -18.52
N VAL A 171 -7.96 -39.08 -18.69
CA VAL A 171 -6.91 -38.11 -19.02
C VAL A 171 -6.27 -38.39 -20.39
N GLU A 172 -6.56 -39.55 -20.99
CA GLU A 172 -6.20 -39.90 -22.37
C GLU A 172 -7.23 -39.38 -23.36
N PHE A 173 -7.17 -38.08 -23.62
CA PHE A 173 -8.12 -37.45 -24.52
C PHE A 173 -7.87 -37.81 -25.99
N GLU A 174 -8.82 -38.52 -26.60
CA GLU A 174 -8.98 -38.52 -28.05
C GLU A 174 -9.27 -37.07 -28.51
N GLY A 175 -8.32 -36.45 -29.22
CA GLY A 175 -8.38 -35.07 -29.72
C GLY A 175 -9.37 -34.88 -30.87
N LYS A 176 -10.64 -35.22 -30.64
CA LYS A 176 -11.74 -35.29 -31.61
C LYS A 176 -12.20 -33.93 -32.13
N HIS A 177 -12.01 -32.86 -31.35
CA HIS A 177 -12.49 -31.52 -31.69
C HIS A 177 -11.35 -30.52 -31.87
N HIS A 178 -11.59 -29.49 -32.69
CA HIS A 178 -10.61 -28.42 -32.91
C HIS A 178 -10.35 -27.61 -31.64
N VAL A 179 -11.37 -27.37 -30.82
CA VAL A 179 -11.31 -26.78 -29.48
C VAL A 179 -11.91 -27.76 -28.49
N GLU A 180 -11.21 -27.94 -27.38
CA GLU A 180 -11.62 -28.84 -26.29
C GLU A 180 -11.58 -28.06 -24.97
N LEU A 181 -12.76 -27.65 -24.48
CA LEU A 181 -12.93 -26.89 -23.23
C LEU A 181 -12.89 -27.83 -22.02
N PHE A 182 -12.10 -27.53 -21.00
CA PHE A 182 -11.97 -28.42 -19.84
C PHE A 182 -13.11 -28.13 -18.86
N THR A 183 -13.88 -29.15 -18.51
CA THR A 183 -15.12 -29.04 -17.73
C THR A 183 -15.16 -30.03 -16.58
N ILE A 184 -16.01 -29.74 -15.59
CA ILE A 184 -16.46 -30.74 -14.62
C ILE A 184 -17.97 -30.88 -14.81
N ARG A 185 -18.42 -31.97 -15.45
CA ARG A 185 -19.87 -32.24 -15.63
C ARG A 185 -20.46 -32.78 -14.34
N LYS A 186 -21.57 -32.19 -13.89
CA LYS A 186 -22.39 -32.65 -12.77
C LYS A 186 -23.88 -32.39 -13.08
N PRO A 187 -24.80 -33.04 -12.36
CA PRO A 187 -26.17 -32.55 -12.28
C PRO A 187 -26.19 -31.09 -11.79
N ALA A 188 -27.05 -30.26 -12.37
CA ALA A 188 -27.33 -28.93 -11.83
C ALA A 188 -27.92 -29.04 -10.42
N PRO A 189 -27.66 -28.06 -9.53
CA PRO A 189 -28.28 -28.02 -8.22
C PRO A 189 -29.78 -27.76 -8.32
N ASP A 190 -30.55 -28.31 -7.37
CA ASP A 190 -32.00 -28.13 -7.27
C ASP A 190 -32.39 -26.80 -6.56
N THR A 191 -31.41 -26.01 -6.10
CA THR A 191 -31.62 -24.81 -5.27
C THR A 191 -30.79 -23.60 -5.72
N ARG A 192 -31.36 -22.40 -5.54
CA ARG A 192 -30.68 -21.12 -5.81
C ARG A 192 -29.44 -20.95 -4.94
N GLU A 193 -29.52 -21.32 -3.66
CA GLU A 193 -28.45 -21.15 -2.69
C GLU A 193 -27.20 -21.97 -3.08
N GLU A 194 -27.37 -23.18 -3.62
CA GLU A 194 -26.26 -23.99 -4.12
C GLU A 194 -25.71 -23.46 -5.46
N TRP A 195 -26.56 -22.90 -6.32
CA TRP A 195 -26.14 -22.23 -7.55
C TRP A 195 -25.26 -21.00 -7.27
N GLU A 196 -25.73 -20.10 -6.40
CA GLU A 196 -25.02 -18.88 -6.00
C GLU A 196 -23.68 -19.21 -5.35
N ARG A 197 -23.60 -20.30 -4.57
CA ARG A 197 -22.37 -20.77 -3.92
C ARG A 197 -21.37 -21.39 -4.89
N GLU A 198 -21.80 -22.29 -5.77
CA GLU A 198 -20.88 -23.19 -6.50
C GLU A 198 -20.77 -22.93 -8.00
N TRP A 199 -21.75 -22.28 -8.62
CA TRP A 199 -21.86 -22.17 -10.08
C TRP A 199 -21.80 -20.73 -10.59
N GLN A 200 -22.50 -19.79 -9.95
CA GLN A 200 -22.67 -18.40 -10.43
C GLN A 200 -21.36 -17.63 -10.67
N ALA A 201 -20.26 -17.99 -10.01
CA ALA A 201 -18.96 -17.35 -10.20
C ALA A 201 -18.20 -17.82 -11.47
N TYR A 202 -18.72 -18.80 -12.20
CA TYR A 202 -18.00 -19.54 -13.25
C TYR A 202 -18.78 -19.60 -14.58
N GLY A 203 -18.05 -19.80 -15.68
CA GLY A 203 -18.66 -20.02 -17.00
C GLY A 203 -19.38 -21.38 -17.08
N LEU A 204 -20.50 -21.40 -17.80
CA LEU A 204 -21.40 -22.54 -17.90
C LEU A 204 -21.23 -23.22 -19.27
N VAL A 205 -20.78 -24.47 -19.26
CA VAL A 205 -20.69 -25.30 -20.46
C VAL A 205 -21.85 -26.29 -20.47
N ILE A 206 -22.66 -26.28 -21.53
CA ILE A 206 -23.80 -27.18 -21.70
C ILE A 206 -23.44 -28.23 -22.77
N PRO A 207 -23.30 -29.52 -22.41
CA PRO A 207 -23.05 -30.58 -23.37
C PRO A 207 -24.12 -30.67 -24.46
N ARG A 208 -23.73 -31.11 -25.65
CA ARG A 208 -24.61 -31.42 -26.79
C ARG A 208 -24.17 -32.73 -27.44
N GLU A 209 -25.05 -33.30 -28.27
CA GLU A 209 -24.80 -34.58 -28.96
C GLU A 209 -23.51 -34.53 -29.81
N ASP A 210 -23.32 -33.44 -30.57
CA ASP A 210 -22.11 -33.16 -31.37
C ASP A 210 -21.36 -31.91 -30.87
N GLY A 211 -21.08 -31.82 -29.56
CA GLY A 211 -20.17 -30.81 -29.00
C GLY A 211 -20.62 -30.19 -27.67
N CYS A 212 -20.41 -28.88 -27.51
CA CYS A 212 -20.88 -28.14 -26.34
C CYS A 212 -21.25 -26.69 -26.66
N MET A 213 -22.03 -26.06 -25.77
CA MET A 213 -22.37 -24.64 -25.78
C MET A 213 -21.72 -23.94 -24.59
N MET A 214 -21.01 -22.83 -24.80
CA MET A 214 -20.40 -22.04 -23.72
C MET A 214 -21.22 -20.77 -23.46
N LEU A 215 -21.47 -20.48 -22.18
CA LEU A 215 -22.06 -19.24 -21.70
C LEU A 215 -21.17 -18.66 -20.59
N GLU A 216 -21.15 -17.32 -20.49
CA GLU A 216 -20.58 -16.62 -19.34
C GLU A 216 -21.34 -16.94 -18.05
N LYS A 217 -20.88 -16.38 -16.93
CA LYS A 217 -21.49 -16.48 -15.61
C LYS A 217 -23.00 -16.18 -15.67
N GLN A 218 -23.83 -17.15 -15.25
CA GLN A 218 -25.29 -17.00 -15.21
C GLN A 218 -25.78 -16.85 -13.77
N SER A 219 -26.72 -15.94 -13.55
CA SER A 219 -27.56 -15.94 -12.34
C SER A 219 -28.55 -17.12 -12.35
N TRP A 220 -29.10 -17.45 -11.17
CA TRP A 220 -30.16 -18.47 -11.07
C TRP A 220 -31.34 -18.20 -12.02
N ASP A 221 -31.81 -16.96 -12.09
CA ASP A 221 -32.96 -16.59 -12.93
C ASP A 221 -32.64 -16.70 -14.43
N GLU A 222 -31.38 -16.51 -14.83
CA GLU A 222 -30.93 -16.77 -16.21
C GLU A 222 -30.85 -18.27 -16.48
N PHE A 223 -30.33 -19.07 -15.53
CA PHE A 223 -30.33 -20.52 -15.61
C PHE A 223 -31.74 -21.12 -15.74
N GLU A 224 -32.69 -20.71 -14.89
CA GLU A 224 -34.08 -21.16 -14.98
C GLU A 224 -34.69 -20.81 -16.35
N ARG A 225 -34.50 -19.59 -16.85
CA ARG A 225 -34.96 -19.19 -18.19
C ARG A 225 -34.31 -20.00 -19.31
N LEU A 226 -33.05 -20.39 -19.20
CA LEU A 226 -32.39 -21.27 -20.18
C LEU A 226 -32.98 -22.69 -20.19
N VAL A 227 -33.52 -23.16 -19.06
CA VAL A 227 -34.27 -24.43 -18.96
C VAL A 227 -35.69 -24.27 -19.52
N GLU A 228 -36.40 -23.19 -19.18
CA GLU A 228 -37.74 -22.88 -19.69
C GLU A 228 -37.76 -22.66 -21.22
N ASP A 229 -36.77 -21.95 -21.77
CA ASP A 229 -36.55 -21.75 -23.21
C ASP A 229 -36.19 -23.07 -23.94
N GLY A 230 -35.93 -24.16 -23.21
CA GLY A 230 -35.49 -25.45 -23.76
C GLY A 230 -34.06 -25.45 -24.33
N VAL A 231 -33.25 -24.43 -24.00
CA VAL A 231 -31.83 -24.34 -24.39
C VAL A 231 -31.01 -25.36 -23.62
N ILE A 232 -31.33 -25.56 -22.34
CA ILE A 232 -30.82 -26.63 -21.49
C ILE A 232 -31.88 -27.72 -21.42
N LYS A 233 -31.51 -28.94 -21.82
CA LYS A 233 -32.41 -30.10 -21.84
C LYS A 233 -32.25 -30.94 -20.57
N GLN A 234 -33.33 -31.61 -20.19
CA GLN A 234 -33.29 -32.64 -19.15
C GLN A 234 -32.99 -34.00 -19.77
N GLU A 235 -32.01 -34.71 -19.21
CA GLU A 235 -31.67 -36.10 -19.50
C GLU A 235 -32.07 -36.95 -18.28
N ASP A 236 -32.92 -37.96 -18.48
CA ASP A 236 -33.46 -38.84 -17.42
C ASP A 236 -34.02 -38.10 -16.18
N GLY A 237 -34.62 -36.92 -16.41
CA GLY A 237 -35.21 -36.08 -15.36
C GLY A 237 -34.19 -35.25 -14.57
N ARG A 238 -32.96 -35.11 -15.07
CA ARG A 238 -31.91 -34.25 -14.49
C ARG A 238 -31.30 -33.35 -15.55
N ILE A 239 -30.79 -32.20 -15.13
CA ILE A 239 -30.04 -31.30 -16.01
C ILE A 239 -28.56 -31.60 -15.82
N ILE A 240 -27.84 -31.98 -16.87
CA ILE A 240 -26.38 -32.15 -16.83
C ILE A 240 -25.70 -30.90 -17.39
N ILE A 241 -24.84 -30.28 -16.59
CA ILE A 241 -24.08 -29.09 -16.95
C ILE A 241 -22.62 -29.26 -16.56
N GLY A 242 -21.74 -28.66 -17.35
CA GLY A 242 -20.30 -28.58 -17.15
C GLY A 242 -19.90 -27.24 -16.54
N LYS A 243 -19.16 -27.28 -15.43
CA LYS A 243 -18.50 -26.09 -14.89
C LYS A 243 -17.22 -25.82 -15.67
N GLY A 244 -17.10 -24.67 -16.33
CA GLY A 244 -15.93 -24.32 -17.12
C GLY A 244 -14.72 -24.00 -16.24
N LEU A 245 -13.59 -24.68 -16.49
CA LEU A 245 -12.31 -24.43 -15.80
C LEU A 245 -11.49 -23.29 -16.43
N GLY A 246 -12.01 -22.64 -17.48
CA GLY A 246 -11.31 -21.62 -18.28
C GLY A 246 -10.07 -22.13 -19.04
N CYS A 247 -9.68 -23.38 -18.82
CA CYS A 247 -8.58 -24.08 -19.48
C CYS A 247 -9.10 -24.78 -20.74
N PHE A 248 -8.29 -24.81 -21.79
CA PHE A 248 -8.68 -25.42 -23.07
C PHE A 248 -7.50 -25.99 -23.83
N SER A 249 -7.78 -26.93 -24.73
CA SER A 249 -6.81 -27.39 -25.74
C SER A 249 -7.32 -27.08 -27.14
N ILE A 250 -6.47 -26.47 -27.96
CA ILE A 250 -6.77 -26.04 -29.33
C ILE A 250 -5.81 -26.72 -30.31
N SER A 251 -6.37 -27.25 -31.40
CA SER A 251 -5.59 -27.81 -32.52
C SER A 251 -4.80 -26.72 -33.22
N TYR A 252 -3.56 -27.03 -33.64
CA TYR A 252 -2.72 -26.10 -34.40
C TYR A 252 -3.45 -25.46 -35.60
N GLU A 253 -4.20 -26.25 -36.39
CA GLU A 253 -4.95 -25.76 -37.55
C GLU A 253 -5.95 -24.66 -37.19
N PHE A 254 -6.70 -24.82 -36.10
CA PHE A 254 -7.69 -23.83 -35.68
C PHE A 254 -7.03 -22.63 -34.99
N PHE A 255 -5.92 -22.84 -34.27
CA PHE A 255 -5.19 -21.76 -33.60
C PHE A 255 -4.61 -20.74 -34.58
N ILE A 256 -3.97 -21.18 -35.67
CA ILE A 256 -3.42 -20.26 -36.67
C ILE A 256 -4.52 -19.46 -37.40
N GLU A 257 -5.68 -20.07 -37.58
CA GLU A 257 -6.84 -19.39 -38.17
C GLU A 257 -7.40 -18.33 -37.22
N VAL A 258 -7.50 -18.62 -35.91
CA VAL A 258 -7.82 -17.62 -34.86
C VAL A 258 -6.77 -16.51 -34.83
N LEU A 259 -5.48 -16.84 -34.86
CA LEU A 259 -4.39 -15.84 -34.91
C LEU A 259 -4.54 -14.92 -36.14
N SER A 260 -4.84 -15.48 -37.31
CA SER A 260 -5.04 -14.69 -38.53
C SER A 260 -6.28 -13.80 -38.48
N GLU A 261 -7.37 -14.24 -37.86
CA GLU A 261 -8.63 -13.48 -37.78
C GLU A 261 -8.50 -12.31 -36.79
N PHE A 262 -7.87 -12.53 -35.64
CA PHE A 262 -7.69 -11.53 -34.58
C PHE A 262 -6.38 -10.72 -34.70
N LYS A 263 -5.59 -10.94 -35.75
CA LYS A 263 -4.31 -10.22 -35.98
C LYS A 263 -4.46 -8.70 -35.92
N LYS A 264 -5.54 -8.16 -36.50
CA LYS A 264 -5.80 -6.72 -36.46
C LYS A 264 -6.09 -6.23 -35.04
N ASP A 265 -6.85 -6.97 -34.24
CA ASP A 265 -7.14 -6.60 -32.86
C ASP A 265 -5.87 -6.64 -31.98
N LEU A 266 -4.92 -7.53 -32.32
CA LEU A 266 -3.59 -7.65 -31.72
C LEU A 266 -2.69 -6.45 -32.08
N GLU A 267 -2.61 -6.08 -33.37
CA GLU A 267 -1.89 -4.89 -33.86
C GLU A 267 -2.44 -3.59 -33.25
N GLU A 268 -3.77 -3.50 -33.06
CA GLU A 268 -4.45 -2.37 -32.43
C GLU A 268 -4.39 -2.38 -30.88
N ARG A 269 -3.73 -3.38 -30.25
CA ARG A 269 -3.59 -3.54 -28.79
C ARG A 269 -4.92 -3.45 -28.04
N ARG A 270 -5.95 -4.13 -28.56
CA ARG A 270 -7.25 -4.21 -27.91
C ARG A 270 -7.23 -5.14 -26.69
N LYS A 271 -8.29 -5.08 -25.89
CA LYS A 271 -8.59 -6.08 -24.86
C LYS A 271 -9.71 -6.98 -25.35
N LEU A 272 -9.46 -8.29 -25.47
CA LEU A 272 -10.47 -9.31 -25.80
C LEU A 272 -10.24 -10.58 -24.97
N ASP A 273 -11.32 -11.15 -24.47
CA ASP A 273 -11.31 -12.32 -23.59
C ASP A 273 -11.94 -13.54 -24.29
N THR A 274 -11.39 -14.74 -24.04
CA THR A 274 -11.70 -15.91 -24.85
C THR A 274 -13.16 -16.34 -24.75
N ASP A 275 -13.77 -16.24 -23.57
CA ASP A 275 -15.17 -16.61 -23.35
C ASP A 275 -16.14 -15.70 -24.14
N PRO A 276 -16.21 -14.37 -23.91
CA PRO A 276 -17.18 -13.50 -24.56
C PRO A 276 -16.85 -13.11 -26.01
N ASP A 277 -15.57 -13.15 -26.42
CA ASP A 277 -15.13 -12.66 -27.75
C ASP A 277 -14.76 -13.79 -28.74
N LEU A 278 -14.62 -15.04 -28.28
CA LEU A 278 -14.37 -16.19 -29.16
C LEU A 278 -15.31 -17.38 -28.90
N TRP A 279 -15.40 -17.92 -27.68
CA TRP A 279 -16.17 -19.14 -27.40
C TRP A 279 -17.68 -18.92 -27.48
N MET A 280 -18.24 -17.88 -26.86
CA MET A 280 -19.67 -17.58 -26.96
C MET A 280 -20.08 -17.23 -28.42
N PRO A 281 -19.36 -16.39 -29.19
CA PRO A 281 -19.70 -16.16 -30.60
C PRO A 281 -19.68 -17.40 -31.50
N LEU A 282 -18.82 -18.37 -31.20
CA LEU A 282 -18.72 -19.64 -31.92
C LEU A 282 -19.80 -20.65 -31.50
N THR A 283 -20.13 -20.74 -30.21
CA THR A 283 -20.99 -21.81 -29.65
C THR A 283 -22.42 -21.38 -29.29
N SER A 284 -22.63 -20.09 -29.02
CA SER A 284 -23.85 -19.45 -28.51
C SER A 284 -24.23 -18.19 -29.33
N PRO A 285 -24.34 -18.28 -30.67
CA PRO A 285 -24.46 -17.11 -31.54
C PRO A 285 -25.63 -16.18 -31.20
N ASP A 286 -26.78 -16.75 -30.84
CA ASP A 286 -28.01 -16.00 -30.53
C ASP A 286 -27.98 -15.32 -29.15
N ARG A 287 -26.89 -15.47 -28.40
CA ARG A 287 -26.67 -14.92 -27.06
C ARG A 287 -25.46 -13.96 -26.98
N VAL A 288 -24.93 -13.53 -28.14
CA VAL A 288 -23.88 -12.50 -28.23
C VAL A 288 -24.30 -11.33 -29.12
N GLU A 289 -23.58 -10.22 -29.03
CA GLU A 289 -23.76 -9.07 -29.92
C GLU A 289 -23.46 -9.46 -31.38
N PRO A 290 -24.26 -8.98 -32.38
CA PRO A 290 -24.06 -9.32 -33.78
C PRO A 290 -22.65 -9.01 -34.33
N GLU A 291 -21.97 -8.00 -33.79
CA GLU A 291 -20.60 -7.65 -34.18
C GLU A 291 -19.57 -8.71 -33.75
N LYS A 292 -19.71 -9.26 -32.54
CA LYS A 292 -18.85 -10.35 -32.05
C LYS A 292 -19.08 -11.62 -32.86
N ARG A 293 -20.34 -11.93 -33.18
CA ARG A 293 -20.67 -13.03 -34.09
C ARG A 293 -20.07 -12.83 -35.48
N ALA A 294 -20.22 -11.63 -36.07
CA ALA A 294 -19.68 -11.31 -37.38
C ALA A 294 -18.16 -11.46 -37.46
N ARG A 295 -17.43 -11.21 -36.36
CA ARG A 295 -15.97 -11.39 -36.28
C ARG A 295 -15.52 -12.85 -36.43
N VAL A 296 -16.27 -13.80 -35.85
CA VAL A 296 -15.89 -15.25 -35.92
C VAL A 296 -16.56 -16.00 -37.07
N GLU A 297 -17.54 -15.39 -37.73
CA GLU A 297 -18.26 -15.96 -38.88
C GLU A 297 -17.34 -16.50 -40.01
N PRO A 298 -16.18 -15.87 -40.33
CA PRO A 298 -15.24 -16.43 -41.30
C PRO A 298 -14.55 -17.71 -40.79
N LEU A 299 -14.24 -17.82 -39.51
CA LEU A 299 -13.66 -19.04 -38.90
C LEU A 299 -14.64 -20.22 -39.05
N ILE A 300 -15.91 -19.99 -38.73
CA ILE A 300 -16.95 -21.01 -38.80
C ILE A 300 -17.05 -21.57 -40.21
N LYS A 301 -17.17 -20.70 -41.23
CA LYS A 301 -17.22 -21.12 -42.64
C LYS A 301 -16.03 -21.96 -43.10
N ARG A 302 -14.87 -21.84 -42.46
CA ARG A 302 -13.66 -22.64 -42.77
C ARG A 302 -13.65 -24.02 -42.10
N PHE A 303 -14.42 -24.22 -41.02
CA PHE A 303 -14.41 -25.45 -40.21
C PHE A 303 -15.75 -26.18 -40.09
N ASP A 304 -16.88 -25.55 -40.41
CA ASP A 304 -18.24 -26.13 -40.36
C ASP A 304 -18.37 -27.43 -41.19
N SER A 305 -17.62 -27.54 -42.28
CA SER A 305 -17.54 -28.75 -43.12
C SER A 305 -16.54 -29.80 -42.66
N LYS A 306 -15.79 -29.57 -41.57
CA LYS A 306 -14.75 -30.47 -41.04
C LYS A 306 -15.18 -31.27 -39.80
N GLY A 307 -16.39 -31.04 -39.30
CA GLY A 307 -16.92 -31.65 -38.07
C GLY A 307 -17.07 -30.63 -36.94
N ALA A 308 -17.49 -31.10 -35.77
CA ALA A 308 -17.74 -30.23 -34.62
C ALA A 308 -16.47 -29.49 -34.18
N ILE A 309 -16.53 -28.15 -34.18
CA ILE A 309 -15.39 -27.30 -33.78
C ILE A 309 -15.12 -27.46 -32.28
N PHE A 310 -16.17 -27.57 -31.47
CA PHE A 310 -16.10 -27.64 -30.01
C PHE A 310 -16.52 -29.00 -29.51
N GLY A 311 -15.78 -29.50 -28.53
CA GLY A 311 -16.30 -30.41 -27.52
C GLY A 311 -15.85 -29.94 -26.14
N ASP A 312 -16.51 -30.40 -25.10
CA ASP A 312 -15.97 -30.31 -23.75
C ASP A 312 -15.25 -31.61 -23.36
N LYS A 313 -14.32 -31.48 -22.42
CA LYS A 313 -13.59 -32.58 -21.79
C LYS A 313 -13.94 -32.59 -20.33
N ASP A 314 -14.87 -33.49 -20.01
CA ASP A 314 -15.25 -33.76 -18.64
C ASP A 314 -14.08 -34.40 -17.89
N MET A 315 -13.53 -33.68 -16.91
CA MET A 315 -12.59 -34.22 -15.93
C MET A 315 -13.27 -35.24 -14.98
N GLY A 316 -14.60 -35.36 -15.05
CA GLY A 316 -15.45 -36.27 -14.29
C GLY A 316 -16.04 -35.60 -13.05
N ALA A 317 -17.28 -35.95 -12.71
CA ALA A 317 -18.04 -35.36 -11.60
C ALA A 317 -17.35 -35.44 -10.21
N GLY A 318 -16.41 -36.37 -10.02
CA GLY A 318 -15.64 -36.54 -8.78
C GLY A 318 -14.39 -35.67 -8.67
N THR A 319 -14.03 -34.91 -9.71
CA THR A 319 -12.80 -34.09 -9.77
C THR A 319 -12.65 -33.22 -8.54
N TYR A 320 -11.52 -33.38 -7.84
CA TYR A 320 -11.12 -32.46 -6.78
C TYR A 320 -10.61 -31.17 -7.42
N TRP A 321 -11.08 -30.04 -6.90
CA TRP A 321 -10.69 -28.70 -7.36
C TRP A 321 -10.48 -27.82 -6.14
N TRP A 322 -9.28 -27.27 -6.03
CA TRP A 322 -8.85 -26.38 -4.95
C TRP A 322 -8.69 -24.97 -5.54
N ASP A 323 -9.74 -24.15 -5.39
CA ASP A 323 -9.68 -22.71 -5.69
C ASP A 323 -8.91 -21.98 -4.58
N LEU A 324 -7.80 -21.36 -4.94
CA LEU A 324 -6.92 -20.63 -4.02
C LEU A 324 -7.02 -19.11 -4.22
N GLY A 325 -8.14 -18.63 -4.77
CA GLY A 325 -8.40 -17.24 -5.14
C GLY A 325 -8.92 -16.31 -4.04
N GLN A 326 -9.14 -16.80 -2.82
CA GLN A 326 -9.47 -16.00 -1.64
C GLN A 326 -8.74 -16.53 -0.38
N PRO A 327 -8.34 -15.70 0.60
CA PRO A 327 -7.59 -16.17 1.78
C PRO A 327 -8.35 -17.20 2.61
N ILE A 328 -9.68 -17.09 2.70
CA ILE A 328 -10.53 -18.11 3.33
C ILE A 328 -10.51 -19.44 2.56
N LEU A 329 -10.67 -19.42 1.23
CA LEU A 329 -10.62 -20.64 0.40
C LEU A 329 -9.22 -21.27 0.40
N TYR A 330 -8.18 -20.45 0.40
CA TYR A 330 -6.79 -20.91 0.52
C TYR A 330 -6.55 -21.58 1.89
N HIS A 331 -7.06 -21.00 2.97
CA HIS A 331 -7.02 -21.58 4.31
C HIS A 331 -7.78 -22.91 4.37
N GLU A 332 -9.07 -22.91 4.02
CA GLU A 332 -9.94 -24.09 4.03
C GLU A 332 -9.42 -25.24 3.16
N HIS A 333 -8.96 -24.94 1.94
CA HIS A 333 -8.44 -25.97 1.04
C HIS A 333 -7.13 -26.56 1.55
N LEU A 334 -6.18 -25.77 2.05
CA LEU A 334 -4.94 -26.33 2.60
C LEU A 334 -5.21 -27.16 3.87
N LEU A 335 -6.20 -26.81 4.69
CA LEU A 335 -6.59 -27.63 5.83
C LEU A 335 -7.09 -29.03 5.45
N LYS A 336 -7.58 -29.26 4.22
CA LYS A 336 -7.97 -30.59 3.74
C LYS A 336 -6.81 -31.59 3.77
N LEU A 337 -5.57 -31.12 3.60
CA LEU A 337 -4.34 -31.92 3.71
C LEU A 337 -4.25 -32.68 5.04
N THR A 338 -4.84 -32.13 6.10
CA THR A 338 -4.81 -32.69 7.46
C THR A 338 -5.94 -33.68 7.76
N GLN A 339 -6.91 -33.82 6.85
CA GLN A 339 -8.12 -34.59 7.09
C GLN A 339 -7.93 -36.07 6.73
N ASP A 340 -8.58 -36.95 7.50
CA ASP A 340 -8.63 -38.39 7.24
C ASP A 340 -9.76 -38.70 6.22
N THR A 341 -9.56 -38.20 5.00
CA THR A 341 -10.51 -38.30 3.86
C THR A 341 -9.77 -38.63 2.57
N GLU A 342 -10.46 -39.23 1.58
CA GLU A 342 -9.90 -39.53 0.25
C GLU A 342 -9.31 -38.28 -0.42
N GLU A 343 -9.97 -37.13 -0.30
CA GLU A 343 -9.44 -35.85 -0.80
C GLU A 343 -8.17 -35.41 -0.06
N GLY A 344 -8.13 -35.59 1.26
CA GLY A 344 -6.95 -35.27 2.07
C GLY A 344 -5.75 -36.17 1.77
N GLU A 345 -5.97 -37.47 1.55
CA GLU A 345 -4.90 -38.38 1.12
C GLU A 345 -4.36 -38.04 -0.28
N VAL A 346 -5.25 -37.74 -1.23
CA VAL A 346 -4.87 -37.31 -2.59
C VAL A 346 -4.10 -35.98 -2.56
N MET A 347 -4.52 -35.03 -1.72
CA MET A 347 -3.80 -33.77 -1.50
C MET A 347 -2.39 -34.01 -0.90
N ARG A 348 -2.26 -34.94 0.06
CA ARG A 348 -0.96 -35.33 0.63
C ARG A 348 -0.04 -35.98 -0.40
N ALA A 349 -0.57 -36.83 -1.27
CA ALA A 349 0.20 -37.43 -2.37
C ALA A 349 0.68 -36.37 -3.37
N PHE A 350 -0.19 -35.43 -3.76
CA PHE A 350 0.13 -34.35 -4.68
C PHE A 350 1.22 -33.40 -4.15
N PHE A 351 1.06 -32.90 -2.91
CA PHE A 351 2.03 -32.00 -2.29
C PHE A 351 3.22 -32.71 -1.62
N ARG A 352 3.28 -34.05 -1.67
CA ARG A 352 4.32 -34.89 -1.07
C ARG A 352 4.50 -34.60 0.45
N ALA A 353 3.37 -34.53 1.16
CA ALA A 353 3.26 -34.11 2.57
C ALA A 353 2.75 -35.23 3.50
N ASP A 354 2.99 -35.11 4.81
CA ASP A 354 2.43 -36.02 5.82
C ASP A 354 1.02 -35.62 6.31
N SER A 355 0.45 -36.37 7.25
CA SER A 355 -0.89 -36.12 7.82
C SER A 355 -1.03 -34.83 8.65
N SER A 356 0.07 -34.15 8.95
CA SER A 356 0.13 -32.93 9.76
C SER A 356 0.62 -31.70 9.00
N GLY A 357 1.21 -31.87 7.82
CA GLY A 357 1.58 -30.78 6.92
C GLY A 357 2.70 -29.84 7.40
N ILE A 358 3.60 -30.28 8.29
CA ILE A 358 4.63 -29.41 8.91
C ILE A 358 6.03 -29.68 8.28
N ILE A 359 6.51 -28.81 7.38
CA ILE A 359 7.59 -29.11 6.40
C ILE A 359 8.57 -27.93 6.18
N GLY A 360 9.80 -27.87 6.69
CA GLY A 360 10.50 -28.71 7.66
C GLY A 360 11.06 -27.87 8.82
N SER A 361 11.04 -28.44 10.03
CA SER A 361 10.42 -27.71 11.15
C SER A 361 11.19 -27.88 12.46
N GLU A 362 11.22 -26.85 13.32
CA GLU A 362 11.34 -27.01 14.78
C GLU A 362 10.14 -26.31 15.44
N VAL A 363 9.47 -26.95 16.41
CA VAL A 363 8.07 -26.64 16.79
C VAL A 363 7.79 -26.95 18.26
N GLU A 364 7.26 -26.00 19.02
CA GLU A 364 6.81 -26.21 20.42
C GLU A 364 5.35 -25.70 20.57
N GLY A 365 4.45 -26.50 21.18
CA GLY A 365 2.98 -26.45 20.95
C GLY A 365 2.09 -26.14 22.17
N MET A 366 0.75 -26.00 22.05
CA MET A 366 -0.20 -26.76 21.22
C MET A 366 -0.50 -26.24 19.80
N LEU A 367 -1.17 -27.08 19.01
CA LEU A 367 -1.38 -26.96 17.56
C LEU A 367 -2.61 -27.81 17.16
N ARG A 368 -3.55 -27.27 16.38
CA ARG A 368 -4.66 -28.06 15.79
C ARG A 368 -5.06 -27.60 14.40
N GLY A 369 -5.27 -28.58 13.49
CA GLY A 369 -5.57 -28.37 12.07
C GLY A 369 -4.46 -27.58 11.38
N CYS A 370 -3.28 -28.17 11.14
CA CYS A 370 -2.06 -27.43 10.81
C CYS A 370 -1.56 -27.69 9.39
N VAL A 371 -1.01 -26.68 8.69
CA VAL A 371 -0.05 -26.88 7.59
C VAL A 371 1.04 -25.81 7.65
N VAL A 372 2.28 -26.16 7.99
CA VAL A 372 3.34 -25.24 8.46
C VAL A 372 4.63 -25.41 7.64
N VAL A 373 4.93 -24.54 6.68
CA VAL A 373 5.95 -24.77 5.61
C VAL A 373 6.75 -23.50 5.27
N ASP A 374 7.99 -23.25 5.70
CA ASP A 374 9.13 -24.09 6.06
C ASP A 374 9.89 -23.34 7.20
N SER A 375 10.25 -24.01 8.31
CA SER A 375 9.81 -23.50 9.63
C SER A 375 10.78 -23.60 10.84
N ARG A 376 10.76 -22.62 11.75
CA ARG A 376 10.95 -22.82 13.20
C ARG A 376 9.91 -22.04 14.02
N VAL A 377 9.45 -22.60 15.13
CA VAL A 377 8.25 -22.18 15.87
C VAL A 377 8.43 -22.55 17.35
N GLU A 378 8.43 -21.58 18.25
CA GLU A 378 8.71 -21.83 19.67
C GLU A 378 7.52 -21.37 20.55
N ASP A 379 7.36 -21.99 21.73
CA ASP A 379 6.33 -21.79 22.77
C ASP A 379 4.87 -21.47 22.31
N SER A 380 4.26 -22.27 21.41
CA SER A 380 2.95 -21.99 20.76
C SER A 380 1.67 -22.39 21.53
N ASP A 381 0.51 -21.88 21.11
CA ASP A 381 -0.79 -22.59 21.13
C ASP A 381 -1.75 -22.14 20.00
N LEU A 382 -1.84 -22.86 18.88
CA LEU A 382 -2.65 -22.46 17.71
C LEU A 382 -3.85 -23.40 17.41
N ASN A 383 -4.98 -22.85 16.95
CA ASN A 383 -6.08 -23.62 16.33
C ASN A 383 -6.44 -23.14 14.90
N GLU A 384 -6.69 -24.11 14.01
CA GLU A 384 -6.95 -24.05 12.55
C GLU A 384 -5.77 -23.56 11.66
N CYS A 385 -4.53 -23.80 12.08
CA CYS A 385 -3.25 -23.31 11.52
C CYS A 385 -2.94 -23.53 10.01
N VAL A 386 -2.44 -22.49 9.33
CA VAL A 386 -1.63 -22.62 8.09
C VAL A 386 -0.47 -21.60 8.16
N VAL A 387 0.80 -22.00 8.22
CA VAL A 387 1.92 -21.09 8.60
C VAL A 387 3.11 -21.22 7.63
N ILE A 388 3.23 -20.31 6.65
CA ILE A 388 4.08 -20.51 5.45
C ILE A 388 4.80 -19.20 5.02
N SER A 389 6.10 -18.94 5.24
CA SER A 389 7.24 -19.77 5.70
C SER A 389 8.08 -19.02 6.74
N SER A 390 8.69 -19.70 7.72
CA SER A 390 8.49 -19.29 9.12
C SER A 390 9.76 -19.35 10.00
N MET A 391 10.00 -18.34 10.83
CA MET A 391 10.79 -18.47 12.07
C MET A 391 10.16 -17.57 13.16
N ILE A 392 9.53 -18.14 14.19
CA ILE A 392 8.61 -17.45 15.12
C ILE A 392 8.78 -17.96 16.58
N ARG A 393 8.67 -17.08 17.60
CA ARG A 393 8.91 -17.38 19.04
C ARG A 393 8.40 -16.23 19.94
N GLY A 394 7.51 -16.39 20.92
CA GLY A 394 6.66 -17.55 21.28
C GLY A 394 5.17 -17.23 21.06
N VAL A 395 4.30 -18.21 20.85
CA VAL A 395 3.08 -18.01 20.03
C VAL A 395 1.76 -18.42 20.73
N SER A 396 0.60 -17.87 20.36
CA SER A 396 -0.74 -18.49 20.59
C SER A 396 -1.80 -17.98 19.59
N GLY A 397 -3.02 -18.56 19.52
CA GLY A 397 -3.85 -18.38 18.33
C GLY A 397 -5.28 -18.97 18.22
N ASN A 398 -6.09 -18.27 17.40
CA ASN A 398 -7.30 -18.68 16.66
C ASN A 398 -7.62 -17.57 15.61
N LYS A 399 -8.32 -17.73 14.48
CA LYS A 399 -8.51 -18.89 13.58
C LYS A 399 -7.51 -18.86 12.40
N SER A 400 -6.25 -18.50 12.68
CA SER A 400 -5.11 -18.90 11.85
C SER A 400 -4.94 -18.30 10.44
N LEU A 401 -4.00 -18.90 9.69
CA LEU A 401 -3.25 -18.43 8.51
C LEU A 401 -2.25 -17.30 8.78
N ILE A 402 -0.95 -17.62 8.67
CA ILE A 402 0.16 -16.66 8.73
C ILE A 402 1.13 -16.92 7.57
N TYR A 403 1.39 -15.91 6.75
CA TYR A 403 2.09 -16.05 5.47
C TYR A 403 2.79 -14.72 5.13
N ASN A 404 4.10 -14.48 5.20
CA ASN A 404 5.28 -15.34 5.01
C ASN A 404 6.42 -14.88 5.97
N CYS A 405 6.61 -15.57 7.10
CA CYS A 405 6.82 -14.96 8.43
C CYS A 405 8.26 -15.01 9.02
N ILE A 406 8.64 -13.98 9.78
CA ILE A 406 9.72 -14.05 10.82
C ILE A 406 9.32 -13.16 12.02
N GLU A 407 9.32 -13.70 13.24
CA GLU A 407 8.81 -13.04 14.44
C GLU A 407 9.66 -13.28 15.69
N LEU A 408 9.67 -12.22 16.50
CA LEU A 408 10.08 -12.15 17.89
C LEU A 408 9.13 -11.09 18.51
N SER A 409 8.88 -11.00 19.81
CA SER A 409 8.69 -12.13 20.74
C SER A 409 7.90 -11.64 21.95
N GLY A 410 6.78 -12.23 22.39
CA GLY A 410 5.94 -13.24 21.74
C GLY A 410 4.63 -12.69 21.14
N PHE A 411 3.72 -13.58 20.72
CA PHE A 411 2.72 -13.27 19.71
C PHE A 411 1.45 -14.13 19.78
N ASP A 412 0.31 -13.52 20.13
CA ASP A 412 -0.99 -14.17 20.36
C ASP A 412 -2.07 -13.73 19.34
N LEU A 413 -3.03 -14.61 18.98
CA LEU A 413 -4.07 -14.38 17.96
C LEU A 413 -5.47 -14.90 18.37
N GLY A 414 -6.52 -14.21 17.93
CA GLY A 414 -7.93 -14.57 18.14
C GLY A 414 -8.84 -13.62 17.34
N ASP A 415 -10.15 -13.84 17.27
CA ASP A 415 -10.70 -14.85 16.35
C ASP A 415 -10.62 -14.30 14.90
N GLU A 416 -10.44 -15.16 13.90
CA GLU A 416 -10.54 -14.80 12.47
C GLU A 416 -9.50 -13.83 11.85
N ASN A 417 -8.23 -13.78 12.30
CA ASN A 417 -7.22 -12.85 11.74
C ASN A 417 -6.13 -13.51 10.84
N VAL A 418 -6.00 -13.02 9.60
CA VAL A 418 -4.88 -13.26 8.66
C VAL A 418 -3.76 -12.25 8.91
N VAL A 419 -2.52 -12.71 8.94
CA VAL A 419 -1.33 -11.84 9.03
C VAL A 419 -0.35 -12.14 7.90
N ALA A 420 0.10 -11.08 7.22
CA ALA A 420 1.16 -11.15 6.23
C ALA A 420 2.29 -10.16 6.53
N ASP A 421 3.51 -10.69 6.57
CA ASP A 421 4.74 -9.91 6.62
C ASP A 421 5.30 -9.75 5.19
N LEU A 422 5.84 -8.57 4.92
CA LEU A 422 6.48 -8.18 3.66
C LEU A 422 7.85 -7.59 3.96
N PHE A 423 8.80 -7.78 3.04
CA PHE A 423 10.19 -7.35 3.21
C PHE A 423 10.54 -6.39 2.08
N HIS A 424 10.73 -5.11 2.41
CA HIS A 424 10.99 -4.03 1.46
C HIS A 424 12.37 -3.41 1.73
N PRO A 425 13.30 -3.37 0.75
CA PRO A 425 14.71 -3.03 1.00
C PRO A 425 14.95 -1.62 1.57
N MET A 426 13.99 -0.70 1.42
CA MET A 426 14.05 0.66 1.98
C MET A 426 13.10 0.91 3.16
N LYS A 427 12.21 -0.03 3.50
CA LYS A 427 11.19 0.16 4.56
C LYS A 427 11.25 -0.95 5.61
N GLY A 428 12.19 -1.88 5.47
CA GLY A 428 12.36 -3.07 6.27
C GLY A 428 11.15 -4.00 6.21
N LYS A 429 10.76 -4.56 7.36
CA LYS A 429 9.59 -5.44 7.45
C LYS A 429 8.30 -4.66 7.66
N ILE A 430 7.34 -4.83 6.75
CA ILE A 430 5.99 -4.27 6.85
C ILE A 430 5.03 -5.38 7.25
N ARG A 431 4.23 -5.16 8.30
CA ARG A 431 3.23 -6.12 8.79
C ARG A 431 1.82 -5.66 8.43
N MET A 432 1.05 -6.54 7.82
CA MET A 432 -0.34 -6.32 7.43
C MET A 432 -1.24 -7.37 8.09
N LYS A 433 -2.40 -6.92 8.60
CA LYS A 433 -3.44 -7.73 9.23
C LYS A 433 -4.77 -7.58 8.49
N ARG A 434 -5.61 -8.62 8.48
CA ARG A 434 -6.99 -8.57 7.96
C ARG A 434 -7.85 -9.63 8.64
N GLY A 435 -9.14 -9.37 8.81
CA GLY A 435 -10.09 -10.46 9.07
C GLY A 435 -10.13 -11.46 7.89
N ILE A 436 -10.18 -12.77 8.17
CA ILE A 436 -10.17 -13.82 7.14
C ILE A 436 -11.42 -13.75 6.26
N LEU A 437 -12.59 -13.51 6.87
CA LEU A 437 -13.89 -13.36 6.21
C LEU A 437 -14.07 -12.03 5.45
N ARG A 438 -13.13 -11.08 5.53
CA ARG A 438 -13.25 -9.78 4.84
C ARG A 438 -12.96 -9.90 3.35
N ASP A 439 -13.62 -9.10 2.52
CA ASP A 439 -13.31 -9.01 1.09
C ASP A 439 -12.19 -7.99 0.84
N GLY A 440 -10.98 -8.47 0.55
CA GLY A 440 -9.82 -7.63 0.21
C GLY A 440 -10.05 -6.70 -0.99
N LYS A 441 -11.05 -6.96 -1.84
CA LYS A 441 -11.46 -6.03 -2.92
C LYS A 441 -12.21 -4.81 -2.37
N LYS A 442 -13.04 -4.98 -1.33
CA LYS A 442 -13.75 -3.86 -0.66
C LYS A 442 -12.78 -3.05 0.21
N ASP A 443 -11.86 -3.75 0.87
CA ASP A 443 -10.85 -3.13 1.74
C ASP A 443 -9.69 -2.47 0.98
N TRP A 444 -9.66 -2.57 -0.35
CA TRP A 444 -8.48 -2.27 -1.18
C TRP A 444 -7.91 -0.87 -0.97
N ASP A 445 -8.79 0.11 -0.80
CA ASP A 445 -8.45 1.54 -0.67
C ASP A 445 -8.44 2.03 0.78
N MET A 446 -8.89 1.21 1.73
CA MET A 446 -8.98 1.55 3.15
C MET A 446 -7.71 1.15 3.91
N ARG A 447 -7.29 1.99 4.86
CA ARG A 447 -6.31 1.58 5.89
C ARG A 447 -7.05 0.93 7.05
N LEU A 448 -7.24 -0.38 6.97
CA LEU A 448 -7.78 -1.16 8.09
C LEU A 448 -6.83 -1.06 9.28
N LEU A 449 -7.29 -0.59 10.44
CA LEU A 449 -6.46 -0.57 11.64
C LEU A 449 -6.06 -2.01 12.03
N PRO A 450 -4.80 -2.28 12.46
CA PRO A 450 -3.71 -1.32 12.71
C PRO A 450 -2.73 -1.14 11.53
N ASN A 451 -3.13 -1.42 10.27
CA ASN A 451 -2.21 -1.41 9.13
C ASN A 451 -1.70 0.01 8.81
N PRO A 452 -0.37 0.17 8.58
CA PRO A 452 0.21 1.46 8.20
C PRO A 452 -0.14 1.91 6.77
N TYR A 453 -0.57 0.99 5.90
CA TYR A 453 -0.89 1.23 4.48
C TYR A 453 -2.26 0.67 4.11
N SER A 454 -2.86 1.15 3.02
CA SER A 454 -3.94 0.42 2.32
C SER A 454 -3.36 -0.62 1.36
N TYR A 455 -4.17 -1.54 0.85
CA TYR A 455 -3.70 -2.55 -0.09
C TYR A 455 -3.29 -1.97 -1.45
N ARG A 456 -3.89 -0.86 -1.89
CA ARG A 456 -3.42 -0.09 -3.06
C ARG A 456 -2.05 0.56 -2.81
N GLU A 457 -1.88 1.21 -1.65
CA GLU A 457 -0.60 1.86 -1.32
C GLU A 457 0.54 0.83 -1.26
N LEU A 458 0.25 -0.36 -0.72
CA LEU A 458 1.18 -1.47 -0.67
C LEU A 458 1.43 -2.11 -2.05
N GLU A 459 0.41 -2.22 -2.91
CA GLU A 459 0.59 -2.64 -4.31
C GLU A 459 1.57 -1.71 -5.03
N HIS A 460 1.36 -0.39 -4.91
CA HIS A 460 2.23 0.62 -5.51
C HIS A 460 3.66 0.55 -4.94
N LEU A 461 3.81 0.39 -3.62
CA LEU A 461 5.12 0.27 -2.96
C LEU A 461 5.88 -0.97 -3.41
N MET A 462 5.20 -2.11 -3.58
CA MET A 462 5.84 -3.39 -3.95
C MET A 462 6.01 -3.57 -5.47
N ARG A 463 5.30 -2.81 -6.30
CA ARG A 463 5.25 -2.98 -7.78
C ARG A 463 6.63 -3.05 -8.44
N ASP A 464 7.57 -2.25 -7.95
CA ASP A 464 8.89 -2.12 -8.56
C ASP A 464 10.04 -2.73 -7.76
N VAL A 465 9.75 -3.44 -6.67
CA VAL A 465 10.78 -4.05 -5.82
C VAL A 465 11.29 -5.36 -6.44
N PRO A 466 12.60 -5.51 -6.71
CA PRO A 466 13.16 -6.79 -7.14
C PRO A 466 13.00 -7.86 -6.06
N ILE A 467 12.60 -9.08 -6.45
CA ILE A 467 12.40 -10.18 -5.49
C ILE A 467 13.69 -10.56 -4.74
N ASP A 468 14.86 -10.43 -5.37
CA ASP A 468 16.15 -10.63 -4.69
C ASP A 468 16.38 -9.65 -3.53
N ASP A 469 15.89 -8.42 -3.65
CA ASP A 469 16.02 -7.42 -2.59
C ASP A 469 15.03 -7.67 -1.45
N THR A 470 13.84 -8.22 -1.73
CA THR A 470 12.93 -8.69 -0.67
C THR A 470 13.52 -9.90 0.07
N LEU A 471 14.23 -10.78 -0.64
CA LEU A 471 14.94 -11.92 -0.05
C LEU A 471 16.14 -11.49 0.81
N ARG A 472 16.95 -10.52 0.37
CA ARG A 472 18.06 -9.95 1.17
C ARG A 472 17.57 -9.28 2.46
N GLU A 473 16.49 -8.53 2.36
CA GLU A 473 15.86 -7.91 3.54
C GLU A 473 15.35 -9.00 4.49
N ARG A 474 14.66 -10.03 3.97
CA ARG A 474 14.26 -11.20 4.76
C ARG A 474 15.45 -11.87 5.46
N GLU A 475 16.56 -12.14 4.75
CA GLU A 475 17.78 -12.73 5.34
C GLU A 475 18.34 -11.90 6.51
N THR A 476 18.16 -10.58 6.51
CA THR A 476 18.52 -9.70 7.63
C THR A 476 17.66 -9.95 8.86
N TRP A 477 16.35 -10.13 8.69
CA TRP A 477 15.44 -10.53 9.78
C TRP A 477 15.72 -11.95 10.27
N GLU A 478 16.07 -12.88 9.39
CA GLU A 478 16.49 -14.23 9.78
C GLU A 478 17.76 -14.19 10.66
N ARG A 479 18.70 -13.31 10.34
CA ARG A 479 19.88 -13.07 11.17
C ARG A 479 19.49 -12.52 12.54
N TYR A 480 18.66 -11.49 12.61
CA TYR A 480 18.18 -10.92 13.89
C TYR A 480 17.44 -11.96 14.75
N TRP A 481 16.68 -12.85 14.12
CA TRP A 481 16.00 -13.96 14.78
C TRP A 481 16.98 -14.92 15.45
N ARG A 482 17.96 -15.43 14.69
CA ARG A 482 19.01 -16.36 15.17
C ARG A 482 19.88 -15.79 16.30
N LEU A 483 19.84 -14.49 16.53
CA LEU A 483 20.61 -13.77 17.55
C LEU A 483 19.80 -13.42 18.80
N ASN A 484 18.52 -13.82 18.86
CA ASN A 484 17.57 -13.42 19.90
C ASN A 484 17.58 -11.89 20.17
N LEU A 485 17.34 -11.10 19.11
CA LEU A 485 17.22 -9.64 19.27
C LEU A 485 15.83 -9.19 19.78
N GLY A 486 14.86 -10.09 19.97
CA GLY A 486 13.49 -9.77 20.40
C GLY A 486 13.46 -9.12 21.77
N ASP A 487 14.01 -9.81 22.78
CA ASP A 487 14.15 -9.31 24.15
C ASP A 487 14.95 -8.00 24.20
N LYS A 488 15.89 -7.82 23.26
CA LYS A 488 16.69 -6.60 23.13
C LYS A 488 15.91 -5.45 22.53
N PHE A 489 15.07 -5.69 21.53
CA PHE A 489 14.18 -4.69 20.97
C PHE A 489 13.08 -4.30 21.96
N GLU A 490 12.55 -5.24 22.76
CA GLU A 490 11.67 -4.91 23.88
C GLU A 490 12.39 -4.03 24.91
N GLN A 491 13.59 -4.43 25.34
CA GLN A 491 14.41 -3.64 26.26
C GLN A 491 14.68 -2.23 25.71
N LEU A 492 15.03 -2.12 24.42
CA LEU A 492 15.31 -0.86 23.74
C LEU A 492 14.07 0.04 23.68
N SER A 493 12.91 -0.52 23.30
CA SER A 493 11.64 0.20 23.23
C SER A 493 11.20 0.83 24.55
N ARG A 494 11.76 0.39 25.69
CA ARG A 494 11.53 0.90 27.06
C ARG A 494 12.78 1.49 27.71
N SER A 495 13.75 1.93 26.89
CA SER A 495 15.00 2.53 27.35
C SER A 495 15.44 3.71 26.50
N VAL A 496 16.37 4.52 27.00
CA VAL A 496 16.96 5.62 26.22
C VAL A 496 17.92 5.03 25.18
N ILE A 497 17.60 5.24 23.91
CA ILE A 497 18.29 4.65 22.77
C ILE A 497 19.37 5.63 22.29
N ARG A 498 20.63 5.22 22.25
CA ARG A 498 21.69 6.00 21.58
C ARG A 498 21.61 5.80 20.07
N LEU A 499 21.68 6.90 19.33
CA LEU A 499 21.71 6.89 17.87
C LEU A 499 23.12 7.22 17.39
N SER A 500 23.67 6.40 16.50
CA SER A 500 24.85 6.75 15.71
C SER A 500 24.41 7.21 14.32
N GLY A 501 24.85 8.41 13.94
CA GLY A 501 24.58 9.00 12.63
C GLY A 501 25.67 8.69 11.60
N SER A 502 25.34 8.79 10.32
CA SER A 502 26.31 8.78 9.22
C SER A 502 26.77 10.20 8.89
N THR A 503 28.08 10.41 8.76
CA THR A 503 28.65 11.70 8.34
C THR A 503 29.13 11.62 6.89
N LEU A 504 28.62 12.52 6.05
CA LEU A 504 28.99 12.68 4.65
C LEU A 504 29.91 13.90 4.52
N GLU A 505 31.22 13.65 4.46
CA GLU A 505 32.21 14.69 4.15
C GLU A 505 32.23 15.04 2.65
N LYS A 506 32.23 16.33 2.34
CA LYS A 506 32.25 16.90 0.99
C LYS A 506 33.30 18.02 0.92
N PRO A 507 33.79 18.43 -0.26
CA PRO A 507 34.78 19.51 -0.34
C PRO A 507 34.31 20.80 0.38
N TRP A 508 33.07 21.19 0.10
CA TRP A 508 32.42 22.42 0.60
C TRP A 508 31.85 22.34 2.03
N GLY A 509 31.98 21.21 2.74
CA GLY A 509 31.40 21.06 4.08
C GLY A 509 31.07 19.62 4.44
N SER A 510 30.30 19.42 5.50
CA SER A 510 29.76 18.11 5.86
C SER A 510 28.34 18.17 6.40
N GLU A 511 27.64 17.04 6.27
CA GLU A 511 26.36 16.78 6.92
C GLU A 511 26.48 15.49 7.73
N SER A 512 25.90 15.46 8.92
CA SER A 512 25.87 14.27 9.79
C SER A 512 24.44 13.98 10.20
N TRP A 513 23.89 12.86 9.75
CA TRP A 513 22.49 12.46 9.94
C TRP A 513 22.33 11.74 11.28
N ILE A 514 22.26 12.53 12.36
CA ILE A 514 22.30 12.08 13.77
C ILE A 514 21.02 11.41 14.27
N CYS A 515 19.88 11.66 13.63
CA CYS A 515 18.63 10.93 13.86
C CYS A 515 17.83 10.86 12.56
N SER A 516 17.60 9.66 12.03
CA SER A 516 16.93 9.47 10.74
C SER A 516 16.32 8.07 10.65
N GLY A 517 15.06 8.01 10.24
CA GLY A 517 14.41 6.78 9.75
C GLY A 517 14.41 6.68 8.22
N HIS A 518 15.12 7.56 7.51
CA HIS A 518 15.10 7.60 6.05
C HIS A 518 16.10 6.59 5.45
N PRO A 519 15.71 5.80 4.44
CA PRO A 519 16.51 4.70 3.90
C PRO A 519 17.86 5.10 3.30
N LYS A 520 18.03 6.36 2.88
CA LYS A 520 19.30 6.82 2.30
C LYS A 520 20.42 6.92 3.33
N ASN A 521 20.08 7.27 4.57
CA ASN A 521 20.99 7.44 5.70
C ASN A 521 20.22 7.18 7.00
N PRO A 522 19.86 5.92 7.31
CA PRO A 522 19.19 5.60 8.57
C PRO A 522 20.19 5.66 9.72
N SER A 523 19.76 6.15 10.88
CA SER A 523 20.58 6.07 12.09
C SER A 523 20.70 4.63 12.56
N MET A 524 21.87 4.28 13.08
CA MET A 524 22.17 2.94 13.57
C MET A 524 22.13 2.90 15.10
N ILE A 525 21.81 1.73 15.63
CA ILE A 525 21.66 1.43 17.05
C ILE A 525 22.54 0.23 17.34
N LYS A 526 23.54 0.38 18.23
CA LYS A 526 24.44 -0.71 18.58
C LYS A 526 23.79 -1.66 19.60
N VAL A 527 23.49 -2.88 19.17
CA VAL A 527 22.87 -3.94 19.97
C VAL A 527 23.87 -5.07 20.17
N GLY A 528 24.66 -4.98 21.25
CA GLY A 528 25.82 -5.86 21.43
C GLY A 528 26.90 -5.54 20.40
N GLU A 529 27.33 -6.51 19.60
CA GLU A 529 28.30 -6.31 18.49
C GLU A 529 27.65 -6.14 17.11
N ILE A 530 26.37 -5.73 17.08
CA ILE A 530 25.58 -5.67 15.85
C ILE A 530 24.88 -4.33 15.77
N ASP A 531 25.05 -3.66 14.64
CA ASP A 531 24.34 -2.42 14.33
C ASP A 531 23.00 -2.76 13.68
N VAL A 532 21.93 -2.19 14.25
CA VAL A 532 20.54 -2.33 13.78
C VAL A 532 20.06 -0.96 13.34
N SER A 533 19.40 -0.87 12.18
CA SER A 533 18.86 0.41 11.70
C SER A 533 17.66 0.84 12.57
N LEU A 534 17.46 2.15 12.72
CA LEU A 534 16.25 2.68 13.37
C LEU A 534 14.99 2.21 12.64
N ILE A 535 15.03 2.05 11.32
CA ILE A 535 13.95 1.47 10.50
C ILE A 535 13.55 0.09 11.03
N HIS A 536 14.51 -0.84 11.20
CA HIS A 536 14.21 -2.21 11.64
C HIS A 536 13.68 -2.26 13.08
N LEU A 537 14.14 -1.36 13.95
CA LEU A 537 13.58 -1.27 15.29
C LEU A 537 12.14 -0.72 15.27
N LEU A 538 11.82 0.26 14.43
CA LEU A 538 10.46 0.79 14.26
C LEU A 538 9.51 -0.20 13.59
N ASN A 539 9.99 -1.01 12.64
CA ASN A 539 9.22 -2.12 12.06
C ASN A 539 8.78 -3.15 13.10
N HIS A 540 9.48 -3.23 14.24
CA HIS A 540 9.14 -4.16 15.30
C HIS A 540 8.40 -3.51 16.48
N ARG A 541 8.84 -2.34 16.97
CA ARG A 541 8.35 -1.66 18.20
C ARG A 541 8.00 -0.19 17.97
N GLY A 542 7.56 0.16 16.76
CA GLY A 542 7.29 1.55 16.38
C GLY A 542 6.22 2.22 17.23
N GLU A 543 5.15 1.51 17.60
CA GLU A 543 4.09 2.03 18.46
C GLU A 543 4.64 2.45 19.83
N GLU A 544 5.49 1.64 20.49
CA GLU A 544 6.08 2.01 21.78
C GLU A 544 7.22 3.04 21.68
N ILE A 545 7.83 3.17 20.50
CA ILE A 545 8.96 4.09 20.28
C ILE A 545 8.46 5.48 19.90
N ILE A 546 7.64 5.62 18.85
CA ILE A 546 7.14 6.93 18.42
C ILE A 546 5.75 7.28 18.98
N GLY A 547 5.02 6.31 19.52
CA GLY A 547 3.67 6.49 20.07
C GLY A 547 2.58 6.20 19.03
N ASP A 548 1.54 5.48 19.43
CA ASP A 548 0.52 4.89 18.55
C ASP A 548 -0.06 5.88 17.53
N GLN A 549 -0.34 7.12 17.95
CA GLN A 549 -0.93 8.12 17.06
C GLN A 549 0.06 8.64 16.01
N LEU A 550 1.33 8.82 16.39
CA LEU A 550 2.37 9.21 15.43
C LEU A 550 2.70 8.04 14.49
N TYR A 551 2.73 6.81 15.01
CA TYR A 551 2.89 5.59 14.21
C TYR A 551 1.83 5.50 13.10
N ARG A 552 0.56 5.80 13.41
CA ARG A 552 -0.53 5.86 12.40
C ARG A 552 -0.42 7.06 11.45
N ASP A 553 -0.14 8.26 11.97
CA ASP A 553 -0.03 9.46 11.13
C ASP A 553 1.11 9.34 10.09
N PHE A 554 2.22 8.68 10.44
CA PHE A 554 3.42 8.52 9.60
C PHE A 554 3.64 7.09 9.06
N ARG A 555 2.62 6.22 9.07
CA ARG A 555 2.68 4.88 8.44
C ARG A 555 3.82 3.99 8.97
N GLY A 556 4.15 4.16 10.25
CA GLY A 556 5.25 3.47 10.93
C GLY A 556 6.64 4.03 10.66
N GLU A 557 6.77 5.11 9.89
CA GLU A 557 8.05 5.75 9.60
C GLU A 557 8.44 6.77 10.68
N PHE A 558 9.74 7.01 10.84
CA PHE A 558 10.21 8.07 11.73
C PHE A 558 9.95 9.43 11.07
N PRO A 559 9.30 10.40 11.76
CA PRO A 559 8.70 11.56 11.09
C PRO A 559 9.68 12.68 10.74
N VAL A 560 10.89 12.66 11.30
CA VAL A 560 11.88 13.74 11.13
C VAL A 560 13.25 13.20 10.79
N ILE A 561 14.07 14.03 10.14
CA ILE A 561 15.52 13.86 10.06
C ILE A 561 16.17 15.00 10.86
N LEU A 562 17.13 14.65 11.70
CA LEU A 562 17.98 15.59 12.44
C LEU A 562 19.41 15.50 11.92
N LYS A 563 20.03 16.65 11.69
CA LYS A 563 21.42 16.73 11.21
C LYS A 563 22.25 17.76 11.93
N PHE A 564 23.56 17.55 11.96
CA PHE A 564 24.53 18.65 12.01
C PHE A 564 25.00 18.98 10.59
N ILE A 565 25.04 20.27 10.24
CA ILE A 565 25.57 20.75 8.96
C ILE A 565 26.67 21.76 9.24
N TYR A 566 27.85 21.53 8.65
CA TYR A 566 28.96 22.48 8.65
C TYR A 566 29.29 22.89 7.23
N ALA A 567 29.03 24.15 6.89
CA ALA A 567 29.24 24.73 5.57
C ALA A 567 30.59 25.49 5.53
N ARG A 568 31.60 24.88 4.89
CA ARG A 568 32.92 25.51 4.64
C ARG A 568 32.86 26.49 3.47
N GLU A 569 32.04 26.19 2.47
CA GLU A 569 31.66 27.09 1.38
C GLU A 569 30.14 27.26 1.38
N ASN A 570 29.60 28.19 0.59
CA ASN A 570 28.15 28.27 0.36
C ASN A 570 27.64 26.92 -0.17
N LEU A 571 26.56 26.40 0.41
CA LEU A 571 25.83 25.25 -0.11
C LEU A 571 24.95 25.68 -1.29
N SER A 572 24.50 24.73 -2.13
CA SER A 572 23.66 25.04 -3.29
C SER A 572 22.40 25.83 -2.91
N VAL A 573 21.96 26.73 -3.79
CA VAL A 573 20.63 27.33 -3.71
C VAL A 573 19.60 26.30 -4.12
N GLN A 574 18.61 26.09 -3.27
CA GLN A 574 17.65 25.00 -3.34
C GLN A 574 16.23 25.52 -3.08
N VAL A 575 15.25 24.77 -3.56
CA VAL A 575 13.86 24.86 -3.13
C VAL A 575 13.32 23.46 -2.84
N HIS A 576 12.43 23.38 -1.87
CA HIS A 576 11.74 22.15 -1.48
C HIS A 576 10.25 22.24 -1.80
N PRO A 577 9.64 21.20 -2.40
CA PRO A 577 8.20 21.15 -2.64
C PRO A 577 7.41 20.96 -1.33
N SER A 578 6.17 21.44 -1.30
CA SER A 578 5.20 21.06 -0.27
C SER A 578 4.66 19.64 -0.51
N ASP A 579 3.97 19.05 0.47
CA ASP A 579 3.31 17.74 0.28
C ASP A 579 2.38 17.69 -0.95
N ASP A 580 1.65 18.79 -1.20
CA ASP A 580 0.76 18.91 -2.35
C ASP A 580 1.54 19.07 -3.67
N ASP A 581 2.69 19.76 -3.65
CA ASP A 581 3.57 19.87 -4.82
C ASP A 581 4.28 18.54 -5.12
N ALA A 582 4.82 17.87 -4.11
CA ALA A 582 5.48 16.57 -4.23
C ALA A 582 4.52 15.51 -4.78
N ALA A 583 3.30 15.43 -4.22
CA ALA A 583 2.26 14.53 -4.72
C ALA A 583 1.79 14.87 -6.14
N ARG A 584 1.72 16.15 -6.51
CA ARG A 584 1.40 16.59 -7.89
C ARG A 584 2.50 16.24 -8.89
N LEU A 585 3.76 16.30 -8.46
CA LEU A 585 4.94 15.96 -9.26
C LEU A 585 5.21 14.45 -9.35
N GLY A 586 4.45 13.63 -8.61
CA GLY A 586 4.63 12.18 -8.57
C GLY A 586 5.88 11.73 -7.81
N GLU A 587 6.39 12.56 -6.89
CA GLU A 587 7.56 12.24 -6.09
C GLU A 587 7.22 11.16 -5.04
N PRO A 588 8.15 10.24 -4.73
CA PRO A 588 7.93 9.15 -3.78
C PRO A 588 8.07 9.56 -2.31
N GLU A 589 8.60 10.76 -2.06
CA GLU A 589 8.85 11.34 -0.74
C GLU A 589 7.88 12.49 -0.44
N PRO A 590 7.58 12.78 0.83
CA PRO A 590 6.74 13.91 1.20
C PRO A 590 7.44 15.25 0.90
N GLY A 591 6.72 16.35 1.17
CA GLY A 591 7.32 17.68 1.19
C GLY A 591 8.45 17.80 2.21
N LYS A 592 9.10 18.96 2.22
CA LYS A 592 10.25 19.19 3.11
C LYS A 592 10.27 20.59 3.70
N THR A 593 9.62 20.73 4.85
CA THR A 593 9.79 21.82 5.81
C THR A 593 11.07 21.58 6.61
N GLU A 594 11.88 22.62 6.79
CA GLU A 594 13.11 22.57 7.58
C GLU A 594 13.11 23.62 8.70
N GLY A 595 13.97 23.40 9.68
CA GLY A 595 14.17 24.24 10.85
C GLY A 595 15.63 24.22 11.26
N TRP A 596 16.23 25.39 11.41
CA TRP A 596 17.67 25.53 11.67
C TRP A 596 17.93 26.23 13.01
N TYR A 597 18.85 25.68 13.80
CA TYR A 597 19.42 26.32 14.98
C TYR A 597 20.92 26.53 14.77
N VAL A 598 21.37 27.79 14.75
CA VAL A 598 22.78 28.12 14.53
C VAL A 598 23.59 27.77 15.79
N ILE A 599 24.40 26.71 15.71
CA ILE A 599 25.28 26.26 16.80
C ILE A 599 26.47 27.22 16.91
N ASP A 600 27.07 27.58 15.77
CA ASP A 600 28.15 28.55 15.68
C ASP A 600 28.20 29.20 14.28
N ALA A 601 28.81 30.38 14.19
CA ALA A 601 28.89 31.15 12.94
C ALA A 601 30.15 32.02 12.90
N GLU A 602 30.89 31.96 11.78
CA GLU A 602 32.02 32.85 11.53
C GLU A 602 31.56 34.31 11.34
N PRO A 603 32.41 35.32 11.63
CA PRO A 603 32.05 36.73 11.45
C PRO A 603 31.64 37.05 10.00
N GLY A 604 30.39 37.48 9.82
CA GLY A 604 29.83 37.78 8.50
C GLY A 604 29.24 36.59 7.75
N ALA A 605 29.15 35.40 8.38
CA ALA A 605 28.40 34.27 7.87
C ALA A 605 26.91 34.64 7.69
N LYS A 606 26.29 34.05 6.66
CA LYS A 606 24.94 34.37 6.22
C LYS A 606 24.14 33.12 5.90
N ILE A 607 22.83 33.22 6.04
CA ILE A 607 21.88 32.30 5.44
C ILE A 607 21.11 33.08 4.37
N TYR A 608 21.01 32.52 3.17
CA TYR A 608 20.24 33.08 2.08
C TYR A 608 18.81 32.53 2.17
N LEU A 609 17.82 33.42 2.23
CA LEU A 609 16.40 33.10 2.39
C LEU A 609 15.57 34.02 1.50
N SER A 610 14.74 33.46 0.63
CA SER A 610 13.90 34.23 -0.30
C SER A 610 14.70 35.16 -1.25
N LEU A 611 13.97 35.88 -2.11
CA LEU A 611 14.53 36.80 -3.09
C LEU A 611 14.39 38.26 -2.61
N ARG A 612 15.41 39.08 -2.86
CA ARG A 612 15.38 40.55 -2.65
C ARG A 612 14.49 41.28 -3.65
N ARG A 613 14.23 40.66 -4.79
CA ARG A 613 13.36 41.15 -5.88
C ARG A 613 12.76 39.96 -6.61
N GLN A 614 11.57 40.14 -7.16
CA GLN A 614 10.99 39.13 -8.07
C GLN A 614 11.87 38.99 -9.33
N ILE A 615 11.92 37.76 -9.85
CA ILE A 615 12.57 37.38 -11.11
C ILE A 615 11.57 36.68 -12.01
N ALA A 616 11.78 36.71 -13.33
CA ALA A 616 10.89 36.04 -14.27
C ALA A 616 11.25 34.55 -14.45
N ASP A 617 12.54 34.21 -14.32
CA ASP A 617 13.08 32.88 -14.56
C ASP A 617 14.04 32.47 -13.42
N LEU A 618 13.95 31.23 -12.93
CA LEU A 618 14.82 30.72 -11.86
C LEU A 618 16.29 30.58 -12.30
N SER A 619 16.58 30.55 -13.60
CA SER A 619 17.95 30.58 -14.12
C SER A 619 18.65 31.94 -13.92
N GLU A 620 17.90 33.00 -13.57
CA GLU A 620 18.46 34.30 -13.19
C GLU A 620 19.03 34.32 -11.75
N ILE A 621 18.88 33.25 -10.97
CA ILE A 621 19.36 33.23 -9.58
C ILE A 621 20.88 33.36 -9.52
N CYS A 622 21.32 34.44 -8.87
CA CYS A 622 22.68 34.69 -8.43
C CYS A 622 22.66 35.38 -7.05
N GLU A 623 23.83 35.59 -6.44
CA GLU A 623 23.97 36.17 -5.11
C GLU A 623 23.23 37.52 -4.93
N ASP A 624 23.28 38.40 -5.94
CA ASP A 624 22.62 39.72 -5.90
C ASP A 624 21.09 39.65 -5.77
N VAL A 625 20.47 38.55 -6.23
CA VAL A 625 19.02 38.33 -6.17
C VAL A 625 18.60 37.76 -4.81
N LEU A 626 19.47 37.01 -4.13
CA LEU A 626 19.16 36.33 -2.87
C LEU A 626 19.21 37.28 -1.67
N HIS A 627 18.31 37.11 -0.71
CA HIS A 627 18.38 37.85 0.54
C HIS A 627 19.25 37.09 1.55
N GLY A 628 20.54 37.45 1.60
CA GLY A 628 21.45 36.98 2.65
C GLY A 628 21.22 37.71 3.97
N VAL A 629 20.74 36.99 4.99
CA VAL A 629 20.55 37.43 6.38
C VAL A 629 21.80 37.07 7.18
N GLU A 630 22.37 38.03 7.92
CA GLU A 630 23.53 37.77 8.80
C GLU A 630 23.11 36.98 10.05
N ILE A 631 23.95 36.01 10.43
CA ILE A 631 23.66 35.06 11.51
C ILE A 631 24.68 35.10 12.65
N LYS A 632 24.24 34.64 13.82
CA LYS A 632 25.07 34.42 15.01
C LYS A 632 24.63 33.16 15.76
N LYS A 633 25.50 32.64 16.63
CA LYS A 633 25.18 31.54 17.55
C LYS A 633 23.85 31.79 18.30
N GLY A 634 22.94 30.82 18.21
CA GLY A 634 21.63 30.84 18.85
C GLY A 634 20.50 31.45 18.01
N ASP A 635 20.76 31.95 16.80
CA ASP A 635 19.70 32.32 15.87
C ASP A 635 18.92 31.07 15.40
N VAL A 636 17.62 31.24 15.15
CA VAL A 636 16.68 30.18 14.76
C VAL A 636 15.96 30.58 13.48
N PHE A 637 15.77 29.62 12.57
CA PHE A 637 15.04 29.82 11.31
C PHE A 637 14.02 28.71 11.09
N LEU A 638 12.86 29.06 10.54
CA LEU A 638 11.91 28.13 9.95
C LEU A 638 11.98 28.31 8.44
N VAL A 639 12.07 27.21 7.69
CA VAL A 639 12.14 27.22 6.23
C VAL A 639 10.96 26.40 5.70
N PRO A 640 9.81 27.06 5.42
CA PRO A 640 8.68 26.40 4.79
C PRO A 640 9.02 25.91 3.37
N PRO A 641 8.31 24.90 2.86
CA PRO A 641 8.35 24.55 1.45
C PRO A 641 8.02 25.75 0.55
N GLY A 642 8.64 25.78 -0.64
CA GLY A 642 8.58 26.91 -1.56
C GLY A 642 9.59 28.04 -1.28
N THR A 643 10.28 28.04 -0.13
CA THR A 643 11.37 29.00 0.14
C THR A 643 12.60 28.67 -0.69
N LEU A 644 13.07 29.61 -1.50
CA LEU A 644 14.40 29.57 -2.12
C LEU A 644 15.46 29.92 -1.08
N HIS A 645 16.42 29.02 -0.83
CA HIS A 645 17.37 29.18 0.28
C HIS A 645 18.74 28.57 0.01
N ALA A 646 19.74 29.00 0.78
CA ALA A 646 21.06 28.36 0.88
C ALA A 646 21.72 28.65 2.24
N ILE A 647 22.41 27.65 2.80
CA ILE A 647 23.31 27.83 3.94
C ILE A 647 24.64 28.39 3.42
N GLY A 648 25.06 29.56 3.91
CA GLY A 648 26.30 30.21 3.50
C GLY A 648 27.55 29.67 4.20
N ALA A 649 28.71 29.99 3.65
CA ALA A 649 30.02 29.64 4.21
C ALA A 649 30.22 30.14 5.66
N GLY A 650 31.00 29.39 6.43
CA GLY A 650 31.30 29.71 7.83
C GLY A 650 30.17 29.37 8.82
N THR A 651 29.20 28.55 8.41
CA THR A 651 28.01 28.23 9.22
C THR A 651 28.10 26.82 9.81
N HIS A 652 27.87 26.68 11.12
CA HIS A 652 27.62 25.39 11.78
C HIS A 652 26.23 25.40 12.43
N LEU A 653 25.33 24.54 11.96
CA LEU A 653 23.95 24.50 12.45
C LEU A 653 23.46 23.07 12.74
N PHE A 654 22.45 23.00 13.61
CA PHE A 654 21.57 21.85 13.75
C PHE A 654 20.37 22.06 12.84
N GLU A 655 20.04 21.05 12.05
CA GLU A 655 18.86 21.00 11.19
C GLU A 655 17.87 19.97 11.73
N ILE A 656 16.61 20.35 11.82
CA ILE A 656 15.46 19.46 11.92
C ILE A 656 14.60 19.65 10.68
N GLN A 657 14.12 18.56 10.09
CA GLN A 657 13.28 18.61 8.90
C GLN A 657 12.32 17.43 8.89
N GLU A 658 11.30 17.50 8.02
CA GLU A 658 10.48 16.34 7.66
C GLU A 658 11.34 15.16 7.16
N SER A 659 10.80 13.94 7.19
CA SER A 659 11.51 12.73 6.72
C SER A 659 11.58 12.63 5.18
N SER A 660 12.25 13.60 4.56
CA SER A 660 12.36 13.79 3.10
C SER A 660 13.76 14.31 2.73
N ASP A 661 14.39 13.72 1.72
CA ASP A 661 15.63 14.19 1.08
C ASP A 661 15.34 14.98 -0.22
N LEU A 662 14.06 15.11 -0.59
CA LEU A 662 13.58 15.72 -1.82
C LEU A 662 14.05 17.18 -2.00
N THR A 663 14.92 17.39 -3.00
CA THR A 663 15.73 18.61 -3.12
C THR A 663 15.85 19.08 -4.57
N TYR A 664 15.30 20.24 -4.90
CA TYR A 664 15.49 20.85 -6.22
C TYR A 664 16.55 21.95 -6.17
N ARG A 665 17.76 21.60 -6.62
CA ARG A 665 18.87 22.55 -6.77
C ARG A 665 18.62 23.50 -7.92
N VAL A 666 18.65 24.80 -7.65
CA VAL A 666 18.46 25.86 -8.66
C VAL A 666 19.81 26.42 -9.13
N TRP A 667 20.72 26.71 -8.21
CA TRP A 667 22.06 27.23 -8.53
C TRP A 667 23.12 26.69 -7.56
N ASP A 668 24.37 26.55 -8.01
CA ASP A 668 25.46 25.98 -7.19
C ASP A 668 26.76 26.80 -7.24
N TRP A 669 26.64 28.13 -7.27
CA TRP A 669 27.80 29.06 -7.16
C TRP A 669 28.88 28.83 -8.23
N GLY A 670 28.46 28.39 -9.42
CA GLY A 670 29.35 28.07 -10.56
C GLY A 670 29.94 26.65 -10.53
N ARG A 671 29.67 25.83 -9.50
CA ARG A 671 30.06 24.40 -9.48
C ARG A 671 29.25 23.61 -10.51
N GLN A 672 29.90 22.73 -11.26
CA GLN A 672 29.25 21.86 -12.25
C GLN A 672 28.54 20.67 -11.59
N ARG A 673 27.42 20.96 -10.91
CA ARG A 673 26.52 19.95 -10.34
C ARG A 673 25.12 20.12 -10.94
N GLU A 674 24.41 19.01 -10.99
CA GLU A 674 23.05 18.94 -11.56
C GLU A 674 22.09 19.91 -10.89
N THR A 675 21.38 20.69 -11.72
CA THR A 675 20.31 21.61 -11.38
C THR A 675 18.98 21.05 -11.88
N HIS A 676 17.90 21.33 -11.16
CA HIS A 676 16.57 20.76 -11.37
C HIS A 676 15.57 21.88 -11.72
N LEU A 677 15.96 22.80 -12.61
CA LEU A 677 15.19 24.02 -12.91
C LEU A 677 13.76 23.69 -13.32
N ASP A 678 13.56 22.71 -14.20
CA ASP A 678 12.23 22.28 -14.66
C ASP A 678 11.31 21.86 -13.50
N LYS A 679 11.83 21.11 -12.51
CA LYS A 679 11.07 20.72 -11.32
C LYS A 679 10.89 21.89 -10.34
N ALA A 680 11.92 22.72 -10.16
CA ALA A 680 11.87 23.89 -9.27
C ALA A 680 10.83 24.93 -9.74
N CYS A 681 10.69 25.15 -11.05
CA CYS A 681 9.68 26.03 -11.65
C CYS A 681 8.23 25.52 -11.44
N LEU A 682 8.04 24.24 -11.10
CA LEU A 682 6.74 23.65 -10.79
C LEU A 682 6.41 23.65 -9.30
N VAL A 683 7.32 24.11 -8.43
CA VAL A 683 7.06 24.33 -7.00
C VAL A 683 6.39 25.68 -6.78
N SER A 684 5.49 25.73 -5.81
CA SER A 684 4.83 26.97 -5.37
C SER A 684 5.82 27.86 -4.60
N ILE A 685 6.65 28.64 -5.32
CA ILE A 685 7.64 29.56 -4.72
C ILE A 685 6.94 30.59 -3.82
N THR A 686 7.43 30.76 -2.59
CA THR A 686 6.92 31.75 -1.63
C THR A 686 7.55 33.13 -1.83
N ASP A 687 6.79 34.18 -1.57
CA ASP A 687 7.23 35.59 -1.55
C ASP A 687 7.45 36.12 -0.12
N GLN A 688 7.49 35.23 0.88
CA GLN A 688 7.75 35.59 2.28
C GLN A 688 9.08 36.33 2.47
N ASP A 689 9.03 37.40 3.27
CA ASP A 689 10.20 38.19 3.62
C ASP A 689 11.20 37.39 4.47
N ALA A 690 12.49 37.56 4.19
CA ALA A 690 13.58 36.79 4.80
C ALA A 690 13.66 36.95 6.33
N GLU A 691 13.35 38.14 6.87
CA GLU A 691 13.38 38.37 8.32
C GLU A 691 12.19 37.70 9.01
N SER A 692 11.06 37.51 8.32
CA SER A 692 9.88 36.79 8.87
C SER A 692 10.13 35.28 9.08
N LEU A 693 11.12 34.73 8.38
CA LEU A 693 11.56 33.34 8.53
C LEU A 693 12.49 33.14 9.74
N LYS A 694 13.11 34.21 10.24
CA LYS A 694 13.91 34.22 11.47
C LYS A 694 12.99 34.17 12.69
N GLN A 695 13.06 33.08 13.44
CA GLN A 695 12.14 32.82 14.55
C GLN A 695 12.66 33.42 15.87
N THR A 696 11.75 33.99 16.64
CA THR A 696 12.03 34.45 18.01
C THR A 696 11.62 33.35 19.00
N PRO A 697 12.56 32.81 19.79
CA PRO A 697 12.26 31.81 20.82
C PRO A 697 11.24 32.30 21.85
N ARG A 698 10.42 31.38 22.36
CA ARG A 698 9.33 31.67 23.30
C ARG A 698 9.46 30.82 24.56
N GLU A 699 9.38 31.44 25.73
CA GLU A 699 9.27 30.72 27.00
C GLU A 699 7.84 30.21 27.19
N ILE A 700 7.67 28.88 27.22
CA ILE A 700 6.39 28.20 27.44
C ILE A 700 6.61 27.11 28.48
N ASP A 701 5.87 27.17 29.59
CA ASP A 701 5.92 26.20 30.70
C ASP A 701 7.32 25.88 31.27
N GLY A 702 8.24 26.85 31.17
CA GLY A 702 9.63 26.71 31.62
C GLY A 702 10.58 26.07 30.59
N GLU A 703 10.19 26.00 29.32
CA GLU A 703 11.05 25.65 28.19
C GLU A 703 11.12 26.77 27.14
N THR A 704 12.31 26.97 26.58
CA THR A 704 12.52 27.86 25.44
C THR A 704 12.14 27.13 24.14
N VAL A 705 10.90 27.28 23.69
CA VAL A 705 10.43 26.75 22.39
C VAL A 705 11.04 27.56 21.26
N LEU A 706 11.75 26.88 20.36
CA LEU A 706 12.47 27.45 19.23
C LEU A 706 11.61 27.41 17.95
N LEU A 707 10.99 26.26 17.68
CA LEU A 707 10.12 26.00 16.53
C LEU A 707 8.93 25.13 16.97
N ASP A 708 7.75 25.36 16.40
CA ASP A 708 6.55 24.57 16.69
C ASP A 708 5.62 24.56 15.47
N THR A 709 5.58 23.43 14.77
CA THR A 709 4.91 23.27 13.45
C THR A 709 3.98 22.05 13.46
N VAL A 710 3.30 21.76 12.34
CA VAL A 710 2.58 20.48 12.17
C VAL A 710 3.55 19.29 12.16
N TYR A 711 4.78 19.48 11.66
CA TYR A 711 5.72 18.40 11.37
C TYR A 711 6.68 18.08 12.52
N PHE A 712 7.06 19.10 13.29
CA PHE A 712 7.96 18.98 14.43
C PHE A 712 7.89 20.17 15.38
N THR A 713 8.28 19.94 16.63
CA THR A 713 8.54 20.94 17.65
C THR A 713 10.01 20.81 18.09
N LEU A 714 10.71 21.94 18.25
CA LEU A 714 12.10 22.02 18.72
C LEU A 714 12.17 23.01 19.90
N SER A 715 12.76 22.60 21.03
CA SER A 715 13.01 23.45 22.20
C SER A 715 14.44 23.30 22.73
N LEU A 716 14.92 24.29 23.50
CA LEU A 716 15.99 24.05 24.46
C LEU A 716 15.36 23.45 25.71
N ALA A 717 15.77 22.24 26.06
CA ALA A 717 15.22 21.52 27.20
C ALA A 717 15.69 22.14 28.52
N SER A 718 14.77 22.39 29.45
CA SER A 718 15.10 22.76 30.82
C SER A 718 15.45 21.54 31.67
N SER A 719 16.25 21.76 32.72
CA SER A 719 16.51 20.70 33.71
C SER A 719 15.30 20.55 34.63
N GLY A 720 14.82 19.33 34.80
CA GLY A 720 13.62 19.03 35.57
C GLY A 720 12.95 17.73 35.13
N LEU A 721 11.71 17.52 35.60
CA LEU A 721 10.85 16.45 35.10
C LEU A 721 10.39 16.80 33.68
N GLN A 722 10.40 15.80 32.81
CA GLN A 722 9.99 15.88 31.42
C GLN A 722 8.96 14.78 31.16
N GLU A 723 7.86 15.11 30.49
CA GLU A 723 6.81 14.15 30.11
C GLU A 723 6.77 14.02 28.59
N THR A 724 6.69 12.78 28.09
CA THR A 724 6.66 12.51 26.64
C THR A 724 5.27 12.61 26.03
N LYS A 725 4.22 12.49 26.85
CA LYS A 725 2.80 12.66 26.47
C LYS A 725 2.44 11.88 25.19
N GLY A 726 2.90 10.63 25.10
CA GLY A 726 2.62 9.74 23.96
C GLY A 726 3.36 10.07 22.65
N SER A 727 4.35 10.96 22.68
CA SER A 727 5.34 11.16 21.61
C SER A 727 6.66 10.50 21.98
N PHE A 728 7.56 10.29 21.01
CA PHE A 728 8.99 10.22 21.32
C PHE A 728 9.55 11.62 21.65
N HIS A 729 10.69 11.69 22.35
CA HIS A 729 11.57 12.86 22.35
C HIS A 729 12.95 12.47 21.80
N THR A 730 13.60 13.31 21.00
CA THR A 730 15.05 13.22 20.76
C THR A 730 15.77 14.27 21.59
N LEU A 731 16.87 13.91 22.24
CA LEU A 731 17.73 14.83 22.98
C LEU A 731 19.11 14.87 22.32
N THR A 732 19.50 16.04 21.80
CA THR A 732 20.82 16.30 21.21
C THR A 732 21.58 17.27 22.10
N CYS A 733 22.68 16.85 22.70
CA CYS A 733 23.51 17.73 23.51
C CYS A 733 24.43 18.55 22.60
N ILE A 734 24.28 19.87 22.59
CA ILE A 734 25.06 20.79 21.72
C ILE A 734 26.09 21.62 22.48
N GLU A 735 26.01 21.65 23.82
CA GLU A 735 26.96 22.32 24.69
C GLU A 735 26.96 21.65 26.06
N GLY A 736 28.13 21.39 26.65
CA GLY A 736 28.25 20.72 27.94
C GLY A 736 27.83 19.24 27.90
N GLU A 737 27.05 18.83 28.89
CA GLU A 737 26.59 17.45 29.10
C GLU A 737 25.17 17.41 29.66
N ALA A 738 24.52 16.25 29.57
CA ALA A 738 23.22 15.99 30.19
C ALA A 738 23.12 14.58 30.77
N GLU A 739 22.57 14.47 31.98
CA GLU A 739 22.15 13.22 32.62
C GLU A 739 20.63 13.05 32.45
N ILE A 740 20.21 11.88 31.97
CA ILE A 740 18.81 11.46 31.81
C ILE A 740 18.56 10.32 32.80
N GLU A 741 17.67 10.52 33.76
CA GLU A 741 17.29 9.53 34.76
C GLU A 741 15.84 9.08 34.55
N TYR A 742 15.64 7.78 34.35
CA TYR A 742 14.34 7.17 33.99
C TYR A 742 14.29 5.73 34.51
N ASN A 743 13.15 5.26 35.03
CA ASN A 743 12.97 3.87 35.49
C ASN A 743 14.11 3.33 36.40
N GLY A 744 14.71 4.20 37.24
CA GLY A 744 15.86 3.88 38.10
C GLY A 744 17.21 3.72 37.38
N ARG A 745 17.28 4.00 36.07
CA ARG A 745 18.49 4.00 35.24
C ARG A 745 18.98 5.43 35.00
N LYS A 746 20.25 5.58 34.63
CA LYS A 746 20.87 6.86 34.26
C LYS A 746 21.66 6.71 32.96
N GLU A 747 21.53 7.69 32.07
CA GLU A 747 22.27 7.83 30.83
C GLU A 747 22.91 9.22 30.74
N ARG A 748 24.11 9.34 30.17
CA ARG A 748 24.84 10.62 30.06
C ARG A 748 25.16 10.96 28.60
N LEU A 749 24.54 12.02 28.08
CA LEU A 749 24.88 12.63 26.79
C LEU A 749 26.04 13.62 26.95
N SER A 750 27.04 13.51 26.10
CA SER A 750 28.09 14.52 25.90
C SER A 750 27.79 15.38 24.67
N THR A 751 28.44 16.54 24.54
CA THR A 751 28.31 17.40 23.35
C THR A 751 28.56 16.62 22.05
N GLY A 752 27.63 16.74 21.09
CA GLY A 752 27.61 16.02 19.82
C GLY A 752 26.80 14.73 19.84
N GLU A 753 26.45 14.19 21.01
CA GLU A 753 25.67 12.95 21.12
C GLU A 753 24.15 13.20 21.04
N THR A 754 23.44 12.24 20.42
CA THR A 754 21.97 12.21 20.32
C THR A 754 21.42 10.94 20.96
N ALA A 755 20.32 11.06 21.70
CA ALA A 755 19.52 9.95 22.15
C ALA A 755 18.04 10.12 21.78
N LEU A 756 17.37 9.00 21.54
CA LEU A 756 15.93 8.87 21.40
C LEU A 756 15.33 8.36 22.72
N ILE A 757 14.31 9.04 23.20
CA ILE A 757 13.45 8.66 24.32
C ILE A 757 12.15 8.10 23.72
N PRO A 758 11.91 6.77 23.82
CA PRO A 758 10.65 6.15 23.40
C PRO A 758 9.42 6.74 24.10
N ALA A 759 8.28 6.76 23.39
CA ALA A 759 6.98 7.16 23.93
C ALA A 759 6.53 6.31 25.13
N SER A 760 6.97 5.04 25.21
CA SER A 760 6.73 4.17 26.37
C SER A 760 7.38 4.67 27.67
N ILE A 761 8.41 5.52 27.58
CA ILE A 761 8.97 6.24 28.72
C ILE A 761 8.12 7.49 28.92
N THR A 762 7.03 7.35 29.67
CA THR A 762 6.03 8.42 29.89
C THR A 762 6.62 9.68 30.53
N SER A 763 7.67 9.52 31.34
CA SER A 763 8.43 10.63 31.93
C SER A 763 9.88 10.26 32.25
N TYR A 764 10.74 11.27 32.32
CA TYR A 764 12.14 11.17 32.73
C TYR A 764 12.60 12.46 33.41
N MET A 765 13.68 12.39 34.17
CA MET A 765 14.34 13.52 34.82
C MET A 765 15.56 13.93 33.99
N LEU A 766 15.61 15.17 33.51
CA LEU A 766 16.74 15.73 32.79
C LEU A 766 17.56 16.66 33.69
N ARG A 767 18.88 16.51 33.67
CA ARG A 767 19.83 17.43 34.33
C ARG A 767 20.93 17.79 33.34
N SER A 768 21.08 19.07 32.98
CA SER A 768 22.16 19.52 32.10
C SER A 768 22.92 20.69 32.71
N ASN A 769 24.22 20.75 32.40
CA ASN A 769 25.10 21.88 32.71
C ASN A 769 25.41 22.75 31.49
N GLY A 770 24.71 22.53 30.37
CA GLY A 770 24.89 23.26 29.11
C GLY A 770 23.57 23.34 28.33
N LYS A 771 23.59 23.01 27.04
CA LYS A 771 22.43 23.12 26.13
C LYS A 771 22.10 21.78 25.49
N VAL A 772 20.82 21.42 25.60
CA VAL A 772 20.23 20.23 24.96
C VAL A 772 19.08 20.70 24.07
N LEU A 773 19.16 20.40 22.79
CA LEU A 773 18.03 20.52 21.87
C LEU A 773 17.13 19.31 22.09
N LYS A 774 15.85 19.56 22.40
CA LYS A 774 14.80 18.54 22.41
C LYS A 774 13.94 18.70 21.17
N SER A 775 13.73 17.62 20.43
CA SER A 775 12.72 17.58 19.36
C SER A 775 11.68 16.49 19.62
N TYR A 776 10.44 16.78 19.24
CA TYR A 776 9.29 15.90 19.44
C TYR A 776 8.13 16.35 18.55
N LEU A 777 7.06 15.57 18.49
CA LEU A 777 5.82 15.94 17.82
C LEU A 777 4.68 15.96 18.82
N ARG A 778 3.82 16.97 18.77
CA ARG A 778 2.63 17.00 19.62
C ARG A 778 1.65 15.89 19.23
N THR A 779 0.91 15.43 20.22
CA THR A 779 -0.12 14.38 20.13
C THR A 779 -1.43 14.90 20.73
N PRO A 780 -2.56 14.19 20.62
CA PRO A 780 -3.78 14.59 21.34
C PRO A 780 -3.61 14.65 22.87
N SER A 781 -2.67 13.90 23.46
CA SER A 781 -2.35 13.96 24.89
C SER A 781 -1.65 15.26 25.32
N HIS A 782 -1.24 16.10 24.36
CA HIS A 782 -0.76 17.47 24.63
C HIS A 782 -1.90 18.50 24.70
N ILE A 783 -3.14 18.11 24.39
CA ILE A 783 -4.30 19.00 24.41
C ILE A 783 -4.84 19.09 25.84
N ASP A 784 -4.85 20.30 26.41
CA ASP A 784 -5.61 20.55 27.63
C ASP A 784 -7.13 20.47 27.33
N PRO A 785 -7.90 19.56 27.96
CA PRO A 785 -9.33 19.41 27.73
C PRO A 785 -10.16 20.67 28.04
N VAL A 786 -9.60 21.69 28.69
CA VAL A 786 -10.23 23.00 28.97
C VAL A 786 -10.52 23.81 27.71
N ILE A 787 -9.81 23.55 26.59
CA ILE A 787 -10.03 24.32 25.35
C ILE A 787 -11.39 24.03 24.71
N PHE A 788 -12.00 22.87 25.02
CA PHE A 788 -13.31 22.48 24.52
C PHE A 788 -14.41 23.12 25.36
N GLN A 789 -15.10 24.11 24.78
CA GLN A 789 -16.27 24.75 25.36
C GLN A 789 -17.55 24.03 24.92
N THR A 790 -18.74 24.52 25.30
CA THR A 790 -20.03 23.85 25.03
C THR A 790 -20.38 23.71 23.54
N TYR A 791 -19.83 24.56 22.66
CA TYR A 791 -20.18 24.59 21.22
C TYR A 791 -19.02 25.06 20.31
N ASP A 792 -17.85 25.33 20.87
CA ASP A 792 -16.64 25.68 20.11
C ASP A 792 -15.36 25.34 20.88
N VAL A 793 -14.21 25.45 20.21
CA VAL A 793 -12.91 25.47 20.88
C VAL A 793 -12.54 26.93 21.19
N ARG A 794 -12.01 27.21 22.38
CA ARG A 794 -11.49 28.53 22.77
C ARG A 794 -10.22 28.39 23.62
N ALA A 795 -9.14 29.06 23.21
CA ALA A 795 -7.87 29.03 23.93
C ALA A 795 -6.96 30.23 23.58
N PRO A 796 -5.98 30.58 24.41
CA PRO A 796 -4.87 31.44 23.99
C PRO A 796 -4.03 30.76 22.89
N GLU A 797 -3.32 31.54 22.08
CA GLU A 797 -2.51 31.03 20.95
C GLU A 797 -1.45 30.00 21.39
N THR A 798 -0.90 30.13 22.61
CA THR A 798 0.07 29.19 23.19
C THR A 798 -0.50 27.78 23.40
N MET A 799 -1.83 27.65 23.52
CA MET A 799 -2.54 26.36 23.64
C MET A 799 -3.09 25.88 22.29
N LEU A 800 -2.82 26.61 21.20
CA LEU A 800 -3.13 26.23 19.83
C LEU A 800 -1.86 26.18 18.96
N PRO A 801 -0.86 25.34 19.28
CA PRO A 801 0.19 24.94 18.33
C PRO A 801 -0.37 24.36 17.04
N ASP A 802 0.37 24.46 15.94
CA ASP A 802 -0.08 24.04 14.62
C ASP A 802 -0.49 22.55 14.59
N ARG A 803 0.31 21.63 15.16
CA ARG A 803 -0.07 20.21 15.21
C ARG A 803 -1.30 19.93 16.10
N ILE A 804 -1.61 20.79 17.07
CA ILE A 804 -2.89 20.71 17.82
C ILE A 804 -4.05 21.14 16.92
N CYS A 805 -3.91 22.23 16.19
CA CYS A 805 -4.90 22.66 15.19
C CYS A 805 -5.15 21.58 14.12
N TYR A 806 -4.11 20.86 13.69
CA TYR A 806 -4.25 19.68 12.82
C TYR A 806 -5.16 18.60 13.44
N TYR A 807 -4.95 18.19 14.69
CA TYR A 807 -5.85 17.21 15.33
C TYR A 807 -7.27 17.73 15.56
N LEU A 808 -7.45 19.02 15.86
CA LEU A 808 -8.78 19.64 15.97
C LEU A 808 -9.53 19.58 14.63
N GLY A 809 -8.83 19.80 13.51
CA GLY A 809 -9.38 19.64 12.16
C GLY A 809 -9.69 18.19 11.80
N LYS A 810 -8.74 17.28 12.06
CA LYS A 810 -8.88 15.83 11.81
C LYS A 810 -10.03 15.20 12.58
N GLY A 811 -10.26 15.65 13.82
CA GLY A 811 -11.38 15.23 14.65
C GLY A 811 -12.73 15.69 14.10
N TYR A 812 -12.82 16.95 13.69
CA TYR A 812 -14.04 17.48 13.06
C TYR A 812 -14.36 16.76 11.72
N GLY A 813 -13.36 16.54 10.86
CA GLY A 813 -13.56 15.79 9.61
C GLY A 813 -13.90 14.31 9.82
N THR A 814 -13.33 13.67 10.85
CA THR A 814 -13.69 12.30 11.28
C THR A 814 -15.15 12.24 11.73
N TYR A 815 -15.56 13.16 12.61
CA TYR A 815 -16.94 13.28 13.08
C TYR A 815 -17.91 13.46 11.91
N LEU A 816 -17.63 14.39 10.99
CA LEU A 816 -18.46 14.63 9.81
C LEU A 816 -18.67 13.36 8.96
N ARG A 817 -17.59 12.63 8.64
CA ARG A 817 -17.68 11.37 7.86
C ARG A 817 -18.53 10.30 8.55
N ARG A 818 -18.46 10.19 9.88
CA ARG A 818 -19.27 9.23 10.65
C ARG A 818 -20.75 9.58 10.64
N GLU A 819 -21.09 10.87 10.76
CA GLU A 819 -22.48 11.34 10.74
C GLU A 819 -23.11 11.31 9.33
N ARG A 820 -22.29 11.52 8.29
CA ARG A 820 -22.75 11.70 6.89
C ARG A 820 -22.51 10.49 5.97
N GLY A 821 -21.85 9.44 6.47
CA GLY A 821 -21.51 8.22 5.73
C GLY A 821 -20.05 8.21 5.28
N GLU A 822 -19.28 7.21 5.73
CA GLU A 822 -17.81 7.22 5.58
C GLU A 822 -17.32 7.10 4.13
N GLU A 823 -18.07 6.45 3.24
CA GLU A 823 -17.71 6.25 1.82
C GLU A 823 -18.07 7.44 0.91
N SER A 824 -18.89 8.38 1.40
CA SER A 824 -19.31 9.56 0.61
C SER A 824 -18.20 10.60 0.51
N GLU A 825 -18.22 11.38 -0.58
CA GLU A 825 -17.39 12.58 -0.72
C GLU A 825 -18.01 13.74 0.07
N HIS A 826 -17.24 14.38 0.96
CA HIS A 826 -17.69 15.48 1.82
C HIS A 826 -16.84 16.74 1.60
N TRP A 827 -17.47 17.91 1.61
CA TRP A 827 -16.80 19.20 1.44
C TRP A 827 -17.09 20.13 2.63
N VAL A 828 -16.08 20.87 3.10
CA VAL A 828 -16.27 21.88 4.17
C VAL A 828 -15.60 23.21 3.87
N CYS A 829 -16.18 24.30 4.38
CA CYS A 829 -15.61 25.64 4.26
C CYS A 829 -14.75 25.99 5.48
N VAL A 830 -13.52 26.44 5.27
CA VAL A 830 -12.62 26.87 6.36
C VAL A 830 -12.11 28.28 6.10
N GLY A 831 -12.25 29.16 7.10
CA GLY A 831 -11.75 30.53 7.05
C GLY A 831 -11.47 31.09 8.44
N GLY A 832 -11.08 32.37 8.52
CA GLY A 832 -10.85 33.02 9.81
C GLY A 832 -10.90 34.55 9.78
N GLY A 833 -11.15 35.15 10.94
CA GLY A 833 -11.05 36.60 11.12
C GLY A 833 -9.61 37.12 11.14
N ILE A 834 -9.43 38.43 11.18
CA ILE A 834 -8.11 39.08 11.16
C ILE A 834 -7.41 38.92 12.52
N ARG A 835 -6.50 37.94 12.63
CA ARG A 835 -5.55 37.76 13.75
C ARG A 835 -4.20 37.30 13.19
N LEU A 836 -3.10 37.64 13.87
CA LEU A 836 -1.74 37.24 13.45
C LEU A 836 -1.59 35.71 13.35
N SER A 837 -2.26 34.99 14.23
CA SER A 837 -2.29 33.52 14.30
C SER A 837 -3.25 32.86 13.30
N THR A 838 -4.12 33.60 12.61
CA THR A 838 -5.17 32.99 11.75
C THR A 838 -4.56 32.13 10.65
N GLU A 839 -3.49 32.57 9.99
CA GLU A 839 -2.96 31.86 8.82
C GLU A 839 -2.40 30.48 9.18
N ARG A 840 -1.55 30.40 10.22
CA ARG A 840 -0.98 29.12 10.68
C ARG A 840 -2.05 28.15 11.19
N ILE A 841 -3.01 28.66 11.98
CA ILE A 841 -4.13 27.87 12.51
C ILE A 841 -4.99 27.34 11.37
N ARG A 842 -5.29 28.18 10.36
CA ARG A 842 -6.09 27.84 9.18
C ARG A 842 -5.41 26.77 8.33
N LYS A 843 -4.13 26.94 8.00
CA LYS A 843 -3.36 25.94 7.25
C LYS A 843 -3.41 24.58 7.96
N ALA A 844 -3.03 24.54 9.23
CA ALA A 844 -3.02 23.30 10.00
C ALA A 844 -4.40 22.64 10.13
N LEU A 845 -5.48 23.41 10.31
CA LEU A 845 -6.85 22.88 10.33
C LEU A 845 -7.26 22.26 9.00
N ILE A 846 -6.95 22.92 7.88
CA ILE A 846 -7.23 22.41 6.53
C ILE A 846 -6.51 21.07 6.33
N ASP A 847 -5.20 21.02 6.63
CA ASP A 847 -4.40 19.81 6.48
C ASP A 847 -4.91 18.68 7.40
N GLY A 848 -5.37 19.01 8.61
CA GLY A 848 -6.04 18.11 9.53
C GLY A 848 -7.32 17.50 8.96
N ILE A 849 -8.24 18.33 8.48
CA ILE A 849 -9.50 17.89 7.86
C ILE A 849 -9.24 17.00 6.64
N ARG A 850 -8.31 17.41 5.77
CA ARG A 850 -7.91 16.64 4.57
C ARG A 850 -7.33 15.28 4.92
N SER A 851 -6.56 15.17 6.02
CA SER A 851 -5.99 13.90 6.49
C SER A 851 -7.05 12.88 6.93
N SER A 852 -8.28 13.32 7.20
CA SER A 852 -9.43 12.44 7.47
C SER A 852 -10.22 12.07 6.21
N GLY A 853 -9.83 12.56 5.03
CA GLY A 853 -10.51 12.30 3.75
C GLY A 853 -11.65 13.27 3.41
N VAL A 854 -11.74 14.42 4.06
CA VAL A 854 -12.75 15.46 3.77
C VAL A 854 -12.12 16.58 2.93
N ASN A 855 -12.80 16.99 1.86
CA ASN A 855 -12.36 18.04 0.95
C ASN A 855 -12.62 19.43 1.56
N VAL A 856 -11.78 20.42 1.23
CA VAL A 856 -11.83 21.73 1.88
C VAL A 856 -11.84 22.89 0.89
N TYR A 857 -12.88 23.72 1.00
CA TYR A 857 -12.90 25.07 0.47
C TYR A 857 -12.22 26.02 1.46
N ASP A 858 -11.03 26.48 1.09
CA ASP A 858 -10.29 27.49 1.83
C ASP A 858 -10.80 28.89 1.42
N ILE A 859 -11.65 29.50 2.25
CA ILE A 859 -12.43 30.72 1.92
C ILE A 859 -11.76 32.04 2.34
N GLY A 860 -10.46 32.03 2.62
CA GLY A 860 -9.72 33.27 2.90
C GLY A 860 -9.87 33.79 4.34
N ILE A 861 -9.58 35.09 4.48
CA ILE A 861 -10.02 35.86 5.64
C ILE A 861 -11.52 36.14 5.48
N THR A 862 -12.32 35.78 6.48
CA THR A 862 -13.79 35.82 6.44
C THR A 862 -14.39 36.19 7.80
N SER A 863 -15.56 36.82 7.78
CA SER A 863 -16.40 36.93 8.96
C SER A 863 -17.21 35.63 9.20
N THR A 864 -17.77 35.48 10.40
CA THR A 864 -18.63 34.34 10.72
C THR A 864 -19.90 34.29 9.86
N PRO A 865 -20.63 35.40 9.60
CA PRO A 865 -21.79 35.37 8.69
C PRO A 865 -21.44 34.93 7.26
N GLU A 866 -20.28 35.35 6.75
CA GLU A 866 -19.82 34.94 5.42
C GLU A 866 -19.52 33.43 5.33
N LEU A 867 -19.04 32.79 6.40
CA LEU A 867 -18.94 31.31 6.44
C LEU A 867 -20.31 30.66 6.31
N TYR A 868 -21.31 31.10 7.09
CA TYR A 868 -22.67 30.53 7.06
C TYR A 868 -23.32 30.66 5.67
N PHE A 869 -22.93 31.69 4.92
CA PHE A 869 -23.36 31.90 3.54
C PHE A 869 -22.53 31.09 2.53
N ALA A 870 -21.22 30.94 2.74
CA ALA A 870 -20.33 30.19 1.86
C ALA A 870 -20.68 28.70 1.79
N ILE A 871 -21.11 28.09 2.91
CA ILE A 871 -21.41 26.65 2.99
C ILE A 871 -22.50 26.23 1.98
N PRO A 872 -23.74 26.78 2.01
CA PRO A 872 -24.75 26.42 1.02
C PRO A 872 -24.40 26.88 -0.40
N PHE A 873 -23.65 27.99 -0.55
CA PHE A 873 -23.22 28.47 -1.88
C PHE A 873 -22.22 27.54 -2.58
N LEU A 874 -21.30 26.94 -1.81
CA LEU A 874 -20.30 25.99 -2.31
C LEU A 874 -20.76 24.52 -2.19
N HIS A 875 -22.04 24.29 -1.86
CA HIS A 875 -22.64 22.97 -1.63
C HIS A 875 -21.89 22.12 -0.59
N ALA A 876 -21.30 22.76 0.42
CA ALA A 876 -20.56 22.10 1.49
C ALA A 876 -21.48 21.56 2.61
N ASP A 877 -20.97 20.57 3.34
CA ASP A 877 -21.62 19.85 4.44
C ASP A 877 -21.40 20.53 5.81
N GLY A 878 -20.50 21.51 5.89
CA GLY A 878 -20.16 22.19 7.13
C GLY A 878 -18.99 23.16 6.99
N GLY A 879 -18.45 23.61 8.11
CA GLY A 879 -17.27 24.46 8.12
C GLY A 879 -16.74 24.86 9.50
N ILE A 880 -15.61 25.57 9.50
CA ILE A 880 -14.97 26.12 10.69
C ILE A 880 -14.59 27.59 10.43
N ASN A 881 -15.01 28.51 11.31
CA ASN A 881 -14.47 29.88 11.32
C ASN A 881 -13.52 30.07 12.51
N ILE A 882 -12.31 30.54 12.24
CA ILE A 882 -11.34 30.92 13.27
C ILE A 882 -11.69 32.31 13.78
N THR A 883 -12.23 32.38 14.99
CA THR A 883 -12.61 33.63 15.65
C THR A 883 -12.59 33.47 17.17
N ALA A 884 -12.06 34.48 17.87
CA ALA A 884 -12.15 34.55 19.33
C ALA A 884 -13.32 35.42 19.82
N SER A 885 -14.27 35.79 18.95
CA SER A 885 -15.33 36.75 19.29
C SER A 885 -14.72 38.06 19.84
N HIS A 886 -15.23 38.58 20.95
CA HIS A 886 -14.73 39.76 21.65
C HIS A 886 -13.50 39.52 22.57
N ASN A 887 -12.93 38.31 22.58
CA ASN A 887 -11.75 38.03 23.42
C ASN A 887 -10.49 38.75 22.89
N GLU A 888 -9.55 38.96 23.82
CA GLU A 888 -8.25 39.61 23.62
C GLU A 888 -7.47 39.07 22.41
N ALA A 889 -6.52 39.86 21.89
CA ALA A 889 -5.76 39.53 20.68
C ALA A 889 -5.07 38.15 20.74
N ILE A 890 -4.58 37.76 21.93
CA ILE A 890 -3.89 36.48 22.17
C ILE A 890 -4.82 35.26 22.12
N TYR A 891 -6.14 35.44 22.25
CA TYR A 891 -7.10 34.33 22.17
C TYR A 891 -7.47 33.99 20.73
N ASN A 892 -7.78 32.73 20.50
CA ASN A 892 -8.38 32.21 19.28
C ASN A 892 -9.57 31.31 19.66
N GLY A 893 -10.37 30.96 18.66
CA GLY A 893 -11.40 29.94 18.81
C GLY A 893 -11.85 29.38 17.48
N LEU A 894 -12.39 28.17 17.50
CA LEU A 894 -12.81 27.44 16.31
C LEU A 894 -14.33 27.27 16.37
N LYS A 895 -15.06 28.17 15.72
CA LYS A 895 -16.52 28.03 15.63
C LYS A 895 -16.83 27.01 14.52
N GLN A 896 -17.20 25.81 14.94
CA GLN A 896 -17.55 24.69 14.07
C GLN A 896 -19.05 24.69 13.77
N VAL A 897 -19.41 24.35 12.53
CA VAL A 897 -20.80 24.24 12.06
C VAL A 897 -20.97 23.01 11.18
N ILE A 898 -22.19 22.48 11.11
CA ILE A 898 -22.59 21.37 10.24
C ILE A 898 -23.92 21.73 9.55
N ARG A 899 -24.09 21.32 8.29
CA ARG A 899 -25.36 21.41 7.56
C ARG A 899 -26.25 20.23 7.97
N SER A 900 -27.52 20.50 8.30
CA SER A 900 -28.51 19.46 8.59
C SER A 900 -29.10 18.87 7.29
N ASP A 901 -29.86 17.79 7.42
CA ASP A 901 -30.55 17.15 6.29
C ASP A 901 -31.61 18.08 5.68
N ASP A 902 -32.26 18.90 6.51
CA ASP A 902 -33.13 20.01 6.12
C ASP A 902 -32.36 21.25 5.58
N GLU A 903 -31.11 21.06 5.18
CA GLU A 903 -30.16 22.06 4.65
C GLU A 903 -29.74 23.23 5.57
N PHE A 904 -30.19 23.29 6.83
CA PHE A 904 -29.86 24.38 7.75
C PHE A 904 -28.42 24.30 8.28
N ILE A 905 -27.72 25.43 8.36
CA ILE A 905 -26.37 25.50 8.96
C ILE A 905 -26.49 25.66 10.48
N MET A 906 -26.18 24.60 11.23
CA MET A 906 -26.22 24.55 12.68
C MET A 906 -24.82 24.68 13.28
N SER A 907 -24.69 25.40 14.40
CA SER A 907 -23.48 25.30 15.23
C SER A 907 -23.41 23.90 15.84
N ILE A 908 -22.19 23.38 16.02
CA ILE A 908 -21.98 22.16 16.80
C ILE A 908 -22.56 22.34 18.21
N ASN A 909 -23.37 21.39 18.66
CA ASN A 909 -24.02 21.39 19.98
C ASN A 909 -23.16 20.69 21.04
N ALA A 910 -23.65 20.62 22.29
CA ALA A 910 -22.90 20.06 23.41
C ALA A 910 -22.57 18.56 23.23
N ASP A 911 -23.51 17.75 22.76
CA ASP A 911 -23.32 16.30 22.59
C ASP A 911 -22.36 16.01 21.43
N GLN A 912 -22.51 16.74 20.33
CA GLN A 912 -21.61 16.69 19.17
C GLN A 912 -20.19 17.16 19.54
N MET A 913 -20.05 18.19 20.38
CA MET A 913 -18.75 18.66 20.87
C MET A 913 -18.09 17.67 21.84
N LEU A 914 -18.89 16.96 22.65
CA LEU A 914 -18.41 15.84 23.48
C LEU A 914 -17.91 14.68 22.62
N GLU A 915 -18.59 14.37 21.51
CA GLU A 915 -18.16 13.33 20.56
C GLU A 915 -16.90 13.72 19.79
N ILE A 916 -16.81 14.95 19.27
CA ILE A 916 -15.58 15.48 18.66
C ILE A 916 -14.41 15.45 19.67
N LYS A 917 -14.66 15.82 20.93
CA LYS A 917 -13.68 15.72 22.02
C LYS A 917 -13.27 14.28 22.31
N ARG A 918 -14.21 13.32 22.29
CA ARG A 918 -13.96 11.87 22.45
C ARG A 918 -13.05 11.36 21.32
N ILE A 919 -13.40 11.67 20.07
CA ILE A 919 -12.63 11.34 18.87
C ILE A 919 -11.19 11.85 18.99
N ILE A 920 -11.03 13.13 19.32
CA ILE A 920 -9.70 13.77 19.38
C ILE A 920 -8.87 13.21 20.53
N LEU A 921 -9.36 13.28 21.77
CA LEU A 921 -8.58 12.87 22.95
C LEU A 921 -8.37 11.35 23.01
N GLY A 922 -9.29 10.57 22.43
CA GLY A 922 -9.17 9.12 22.26
C GLY A 922 -8.30 8.68 21.06
N SER A 923 -7.83 9.62 20.22
CA SER A 923 -7.08 9.34 18.99
C SER A 923 -7.83 8.44 17.98
N ASP A 924 -9.16 8.47 18.01
CA ASP A 924 -10.10 7.64 17.25
C ASP A 924 -10.43 8.29 15.90
N PHE A 925 -9.40 8.49 15.08
CA PHE A 925 -9.50 9.21 13.80
C PHE A 925 -9.76 8.29 12.59
N LEU A 926 -10.52 8.78 11.63
CA LEU A 926 -10.51 8.27 10.26
C LEU A 926 -9.31 8.84 9.49
N TYR A 927 -8.87 8.11 8.47
CA TYR A 927 -7.76 8.48 7.58
C TYR A 927 -8.26 8.54 6.14
N GLY A 928 -7.67 9.43 5.34
CA GLY A 928 -7.97 9.61 3.92
C GLY A 928 -7.13 10.74 3.30
N LYS A 929 -7.46 11.11 2.07
CA LYS A 929 -6.83 12.24 1.37
C LYS A 929 -7.91 13.14 0.78
N GLY A 930 -8.17 14.28 1.41
CA GLY A 930 -9.04 15.33 0.89
C GLY A 930 -8.32 16.33 0.01
N GLU A 931 -9.05 16.93 -0.92
CA GLU A 931 -8.60 18.04 -1.77
C GLU A 931 -8.65 19.39 -1.04
N ARG A 932 -7.92 20.37 -1.57
CA ARG A 932 -7.97 21.77 -1.13
C ARG A 932 -8.26 22.67 -2.33
N VAL A 933 -9.37 23.40 -2.27
CA VAL A 933 -9.71 24.43 -3.25
C VAL A 933 -9.63 25.79 -2.56
N LYS A 934 -8.61 26.60 -2.91
CA LYS A 934 -8.54 27.99 -2.46
C LYS A 934 -9.56 28.83 -3.23
N VAL A 935 -10.56 29.32 -2.53
CA VAL A 935 -11.59 30.19 -3.10
C VAL A 935 -10.98 31.58 -3.31
N LYS A 936 -11.32 32.21 -4.45
CA LYS A 936 -10.78 33.52 -4.80
C LYS A 936 -11.21 34.59 -3.78
N ASP A 937 -10.24 35.35 -3.28
CA ASP A 937 -10.47 36.43 -2.32
C ASP A 937 -11.57 37.41 -2.82
N GLY A 938 -12.48 37.77 -1.93
CA GLY A 938 -13.62 38.63 -2.25
C GLY A 938 -14.77 37.99 -3.04
N LEU A 939 -14.66 36.73 -3.50
CA LEU A 939 -15.74 36.07 -4.24
C LEU A 939 -17.01 35.87 -3.39
N ILE A 940 -16.84 35.37 -2.15
CA ILE A 940 -17.95 35.14 -1.21
C ILE A 940 -18.65 36.47 -0.85
N PRO A 941 -17.95 37.54 -0.39
CA PRO A 941 -18.57 38.85 -0.16
C PRO A 941 -19.29 39.40 -1.40
N ARG A 942 -18.70 39.26 -2.59
CA ARG A 942 -19.30 39.75 -3.84
C ARG A 942 -20.60 39.04 -4.17
N TYR A 943 -20.64 37.71 -4.05
CA TYR A 943 -21.85 36.93 -4.33
C TYR A 943 -22.93 37.17 -3.27
N HIS A 944 -22.55 37.31 -2.00
CA HIS A 944 -23.44 37.73 -0.91
C HIS A 944 -24.10 39.08 -1.23
N ASN A 945 -23.32 40.09 -1.61
CA ASN A 945 -23.85 41.42 -1.88
C ASN A 945 -24.80 41.42 -3.09
N LEU A 946 -24.50 40.66 -4.15
CA LEU A 946 -25.42 40.48 -5.29
C LEU A 946 -26.74 39.81 -4.88
N LEU A 947 -26.71 38.80 -3.99
CA LEU A 947 -27.92 38.16 -3.47
C LEU A 947 -28.71 39.08 -2.52
N VAL A 948 -28.05 39.92 -1.73
CA VAL A 948 -28.72 40.94 -0.91
C VAL A 948 -29.36 42.01 -1.80
N GLU A 949 -28.65 42.52 -2.81
CA GLU A 949 -29.19 43.49 -3.78
C GLU A 949 -30.41 42.94 -4.55
N SER A 950 -30.41 41.65 -4.93
CA SER A 950 -31.53 41.05 -5.65
C SER A 950 -32.74 40.71 -4.78
N ASN A 951 -32.54 40.35 -3.50
CA ASN A 951 -33.60 39.82 -2.63
C ASN A 951 -34.07 40.80 -1.53
N CYS A 952 -33.20 41.66 -1.00
CA CYS A 952 -33.55 42.60 0.06
C CYS A 952 -34.09 43.92 -0.52
N ARG A 953 -35.37 43.93 -0.89
CA ARG A 953 -36.11 45.18 -1.14
C ARG A 953 -36.38 45.90 0.18
N LEU A 954 -35.43 46.73 0.60
CA LEU A 954 -35.57 47.59 1.77
C LEU A 954 -36.74 48.57 1.54
N GLY A 955 -37.76 48.53 2.42
CA GLY A 955 -38.97 49.36 2.31
C GLY A 955 -38.78 50.87 2.52
N ARG A 956 -37.53 51.30 2.67
CA ARG A 956 -37.06 52.70 2.68
C ARG A 956 -35.62 52.71 2.16
N GLU A 957 -35.19 53.80 1.53
CA GLU A 957 -33.77 53.99 1.25
C GLU A 957 -32.97 53.96 2.56
N ILE A 958 -31.90 53.15 2.57
CA ILE A 958 -30.90 53.15 3.63
C ILE A 958 -29.58 53.52 2.96
N TRP A 959 -28.95 54.61 3.43
CA TRP A 959 -27.69 55.07 2.90
C TRP A 959 -26.55 54.19 3.41
N ILE A 960 -26.25 53.12 2.67
CA ILE A 960 -25.08 52.29 2.91
C ILE A 960 -23.87 52.96 2.24
N HIS A 961 -23.03 53.62 3.04
CA HIS A 961 -21.80 54.25 2.55
C HIS A 961 -20.69 53.20 2.39
N LEU A 962 -20.71 52.47 1.28
CA LEU A 962 -19.60 51.60 0.88
C LEU A 962 -18.43 52.48 0.40
N LEU A 963 -17.35 52.51 1.18
CA LEU A 963 -16.07 53.04 0.70
C LEU A 963 -15.59 52.14 -0.45
N ARG A 964 -15.29 52.77 -1.59
CA ARG A 964 -14.80 52.11 -2.81
C ARG A 964 -13.29 51.86 -2.76
#